data_AF-A0A089NSQ9-F1
#
_entry.id   AF-A0A089NSQ9-F1
#
_cell.length_a   1.000
_cell.length_b   1.000
_cell.length_c   1.000
_cell.angle_alpha   90.00
_cell.angle_beta   90.00
_cell.angle_gamma   90.00
#
_symmetry.space_group_name_H-M   'P 1'
#
loop_
_entity.id
_entity.type
_entity.pdbx_description
1 polymer ?
#
loop_
_entity_poly.entity_id
_entity_poly.type
_entity_poly.pdbx_seq_one_letter_code
_entity_poly.pdbx_strand_id
1 'polypeptide(L)'
;MTPASPRSGVDRLTALDVRLQMRANGWPSIPITPHDEDHKSAGKRPAIRDWQRHAVYDEKAPLPLLREVESVARRYPDAQGTGIPCGSVIGIDIDVSDPALVGEIEAMAVSAFGPTPFVREGRAPRRLLVYRAEEAMPKSAHKALNGGSDGIDIQAVGSQFVAFGIHQVTRRPYRWLGESPLTASPEAAPEITAEKVTAFLSLVNGVLPLSASGSGRKRTGGGGFVEVVRDAEGFVIDGREQHMTNVVWRAACRLSERGEPLTLETLTDAAWANFQATARTIVEGREWTKAEAEAKARATLDRVKRGLAKLPAKREAVAPTYPDDARALTDAEAAVRAGADEFFERYAPEYRNALAIFNGGGALLQPMPRGKIFRIEAGVGKTDAAVVAAARAIRAGLSVVFAVPRVDLGDELATRLARQGIIAHVWRGRERPDPEAPKTRMCLNPSAVDDAREAGAWSIAATVCEQQDTKARRIVRCPHFETCGYMRQREAAPQAWIVTHAMLFLPLPAAIGRVDALAIDEAFVSGGIAQKPVSRALDEIEGAGVLAGSENASKMKAWREALIRAARASEDGPLSHAALAAAGLTADDAASARGFEQARYADPGITPLMEPRERKRRAAETGASNKLARDLIALWDEIAAFLDGETPKSGRMRLARDPESGARIIELRPLTTVHASWRAPTLILDATAPPPSVIEPVLGLEVDEIASIAAEWSPHRFVRQIVGAPVSSTKLGLTGKGEGNARTFDDLRRLIVLRAALAYPRDIAIVAQATVEERLAGMGLPANVVMGHFNGLSGRNDMEAVAGMIVIGQAMPPIFSMEADAGTLTGVPVEVADTVLKPGERRWYPRVPGAIRLRDGSSHPVDHYRHSDPTVEALRWQICEGQLIQAIGRLRPLRRGPDESFFLDIVSNVPLPITVDRVEEWSAVRLGAWADMAAEGVVLTAASDIQAAFPDLAASAKAAQNMSEAVRLTLRSNIDSYIDLGVSVSLVEVKRAGRYAPTEIVALPNGPRGPNSLKRWLSERGLGPIERITVKRAGKAWARPSFARVGRLIDERTHDWACMLATASECASKFDRSARNA
;
A
#
# COMPACT_ATOMS: atom_id res chain seq x y z
N MET A 1 -24.25 57.49 14.87
CA MET A 1 -24.05 57.14 13.45
C MET A 1 -23.17 55.90 13.40
N THR A 2 -23.58 54.84 12.71
CA THR A 2 -22.68 53.72 12.40
C THR A 2 -21.59 54.19 11.44
N PRO A 3 -20.30 53.83 11.64
CA PRO A 3 -19.27 54.13 10.66
C PRO A 3 -19.60 53.37 9.36
N ALA A 4 -19.55 54.07 8.23
CA ALA A 4 -19.77 53.44 6.93
C ALA A 4 -18.68 52.38 6.68
N SER A 5 -19.08 51.16 6.31
CA SER A 5 -18.13 50.09 6.00
C SER A 5 -17.14 50.57 4.93
N PRO A 6 -15.82 50.38 5.12
CA PRO A 6 -14.83 50.93 4.22
C PRO A 6 -15.01 50.33 2.82
N ARG A 7 -15.22 51.21 1.83
CA ARG A 7 -15.54 50.83 0.44
C ARG A 7 -14.41 50.06 -0.28
N SER A 8 -13.22 50.03 0.32
CA SER A 8 -12.09 49.13 0.00
C SER A 8 -12.40 47.64 0.21
N GLY A 9 -13.43 47.30 0.98
CA GLY A 9 -13.73 45.94 1.38
C GLY A 9 -12.74 45.35 2.39
N VAL A 10 -11.92 46.18 3.05
CA VAL A 10 -10.97 45.76 4.09
C VAL A 10 -11.12 46.69 5.29
N ASP A 11 -11.37 46.11 6.47
CA ASP A 11 -11.61 46.90 7.67
C ASP A 11 -10.41 47.79 8.04
N ARG A 12 -10.70 49.06 8.33
CA ARG A 12 -9.74 50.12 8.72
C ARG A 12 -8.68 50.53 7.68
N LEU A 13 -8.63 49.92 6.49
CA LEU A 13 -7.69 50.29 5.43
C LEU A 13 -8.39 51.03 4.27
N THR A 14 -7.78 52.11 3.78
CA THR A 14 -8.22 52.76 2.54
C THR A 14 -7.81 51.96 1.30
N ALA A 15 -8.37 52.32 0.15
CA ALA A 15 -8.01 51.71 -1.14
C ALA A 15 -6.54 51.97 -1.54
N LEU A 16 -5.89 53.01 -0.99
CA LEU A 16 -4.46 53.25 -1.17
C LEU A 16 -3.65 52.30 -0.28
N ASP A 17 -3.99 52.21 1.01
CA ASP A 17 -3.26 51.37 1.98
C ASP A 17 -3.25 49.90 1.55
N VAL A 18 -4.41 49.38 1.11
CA VAL A 18 -4.54 48.02 0.56
C VAL A 18 -3.57 47.79 -0.61
N ARG A 19 -3.39 48.77 -1.51
CA ARG A 19 -2.47 48.65 -2.66
C ARG A 19 -1.01 48.77 -2.25
N LEU A 20 -0.71 49.65 -1.30
CA LEU A 20 0.65 49.80 -0.77
C LEU A 20 1.11 48.54 -0.01
N GLN A 21 0.23 47.94 0.80
CA GLN A 21 0.50 46.68 1.51
C GLN A 21 0.60 45.49 0.54
N MET A 22 -0.33 45.35 -0.42
CA MET A 22 -0.21 44.35 -1.50
C MET A 22 1.13 44.46 -2.24
N ARG A 23 1.54 45.70 -2.60
CA ARG A 23 2.82 45.97 -3.25
C ARG A 23 4.02 45.62 -2.37
N ALA A 24 3.95 45.88 -1.06
CA ALA A 24 4.99 45.50 -0.11
C ALA A 24 5.16 43.97 -0.02
N ASN A 25 4.06 43.23 -0.12
CA ASN A 25 4.04 41.77 -0.19
C ASN A 25 4.37 41.19 -1.58
N GLY A 26 4.75 42.00 -2.56
CA GLY A 26 5.13 41.52 -3.90
C GLY A 26 3.99 41.44 -4.94
N TRP A 27 2.76 41.86 -4.61
CA TRP A 27 1.63 41.73 -5.55
C TRP A 27 1.47 42.93 -6.49
N PRO A 28 1.21 42.70 -7.80
CA PRO A 28 0.74 43.74 -8.70
C PRO A 28 -0.72 44.11 -8.35
N SER A 29 -1.10 45.38 -8.52
CA SER A 29 -2.46 45.84 -8.24
C SER A 29 -2.93 46.94 -9.19
N ILE A 30 -4.23 46.97 -9.46
CA ILE A 30 -4.92 47.98 -10.27
C ILE A 30 -6.18 48.51 -9.57
N PRO A 31 -6.55 49.79 -9.74
CA PRO A 31 -7.75 50.36 -9.15
C PRO A 31 -9.02 49.87 -9.86
N ILE A 32 -10.04 49.49 -9.09
CA ILE A 32 -11.36 49.05 -9.55
C ILE A 32 -12.41 50.10 -9.17
N THR A 33 -13.36 50.36 -10.06
CA THR A 33 -14.41 51.37 -9.86
C THR A 33 -15.42 50.98 -8.75
N PRO A 34 -16.18 51.93 -8.15
CA PRO A 34 -17.15 51.64 -7.10
C PRO A 34 -18.17 50.56 -7.48
N HIS A 35 -18.64 49.82 -6.47
CA HIS A 35 -19.69 48.80 -6.59
C HIS A 35 -21.11 49.36 -6.82
N ASP A 36 -21.24 50.67 -6.74
CA ASP A 36 -22.45 51.48 -6.74
C ASP A 36 -22.48 52.52 -7.89
N GLU A 37 -21.56 52.43 -8.85
CA GLU A 37 -21.72 53.09 -10.15
C GLU A 37 -22.97 52.56 -10.89
N ASP A 38 -23.64 53.42 -11.66
CA ASP A 38 -24.68 53.01 -12.61
C ASP A 38 -24.05 52.37 -13.87
N HIS A 39 -23.50 51.18 -13.69
CA HIS A 39 -22.92 50.40 -14.78
C HIS A 39 -22.96 48.89 -14.46
N LYS A 40 -23.27 48.07 -15.48
CA LYS A 40 -23.35 46.59 -15.43
C LYS A 40 -22.07 45.84 -14.97
N SER A 41 -21.02 46.55 -14.58
CA SER A 41 -19.73 46.02 -14.12
C SER A 41 -19.12 46.87 -13.00
N ALA A 42 -19.95 47.60 -12.27
CA ALA A 42 -19.59 48.31 -11.04
C ALA A 42 -18.87 47.36 -10.07
N GLY A 43 -17.81 47.81 -9.39
CA GLY A 43 -17.03 46.97 -8.49
C GLY A 43 -16.27 45.83 -9.18
N LYS A 44 -16.22 45.81 -10.53
CA LYS A 44 -15.53 44.77 -11.33
C LYS A 44 -14.68 45.32 -12.48
N ARG A 45 -14.81 46.59 -12.87
CA ARG A 45 -14.04 47.21 -13.97
C ARG A 45 -12.82 47.98 -13.43
N PRO A 46 -11.64 47.88 -14.07
CA PRO A 46 -10.55 48.82 -13.83
C PRO A 46 -10.95 50.28 -14.11
N ALA A 47 -10.42 51.20 -13.31
CA ALA A 47 -10.66 52.64 -13.42
C ALA A 47 -9.65 53.34 -14.36
N ILE A 48 -8.43 52.82 -14.44
CA ILE A 48 -7.37 53.30 -15.35
C ILE A 48 -7.56 52.76 -16.77
N ARG A 49 -7.15 53.55 -17.76
CA ARG A 49 -6.92 53.09 -19.14
C ARG A 49 -5.65 52.25 -19.22
N ASP A 50 -5.56 51.44 -20.28
CA ASP A 50 -4.37 50.66 -20.68
C ASP A 50 -3.80 49.73 -19.59
N TRP A 51 -4.66 49.34 -18.64
CA TRP A 51 -4.31 48.48 -17.50
C TRP A 51 -3.79 47.11 -17.93
N GLN A 52 -4.14 46.66 -19.14
CA GLN A 52 -3.70 45.40 -19.73
C GLN A 52 -2.17 45.31 -19.87
N ARG A 53 -1.45 46.44 -19.89
CA ARG A 53 0.02 46.47 -19.83
C ARG A 53 0.60 45.87 -18.53
N HIS A 54 -0.21 45.79 -17.48
CA HIS A 54 0.12 45.13 -16.21
C HIS A 54 -0.40 43.68 -16.16
N ALA A 55 -1.14 43.24 -17.18
CA ALA A 55 -1.76 41.92 -17.29
C ALA A 55 -1.02 41.07 -18.35
N VAL A 56 0.31 40.99 -18.19
CA VAL A 56 1.23 40.27 -19.06
C VAL A 56 1.97 39.21 -18.26
N TYR A 57 2.49 38.18 -18.95
CA TYR A 57 3.45 37.26 -18.35
C TYR A 57 4.85 37.85 -18.51
N ASP A 58 5.53 38.03 -17.39
CA ASP A 58 6.94 38.41 -17.27
C ASP A 58 7.42 37.95 -15.88
N GLU A 59 8.45 37.12 -15.84
CA GLU A 59 9.05 36.58 -14.61
C GLU A 59 9.70 37.65 -13.73
N LYS A 60 10.09 38.78 -14.34
CA LYS A 60 10.96 39.80 -13.73
C LYS A 60 10.38 41.22 -13.84
N ALA A 61 9.08 41.33 -14.17
CA ALA A 61 8.37 42.60 -14.25
C ALA A 61 8.49 43.39 -12.93
N PRO A 62 9.06 44.60 -12.93
CA PRO A 62 9.13 45.42 -11.74
C PRO A 62 7.72 45.89 -11.34
N LEU A 63 7.37 45.69 -10.07
CA LEU A 63 6.12 46.20 -9.51
C LEU A 63 6.05 47.73 -9.64
N PRO A 64 4.85 48.31 -9.94
CA PRO A 64 4.67 49.76 -10.04
C PRO A 64 5.33 50.52 -8.90
N LEU A 65 5.98 51.64 -9.19
CA LEU A 65 6.72 52.39 -8.18
C LEU A 65 5.73 53.05 -7.19
N LEU A 66 6.14 53.27 -5.94
CA LEU A 66 5.27 53.84 -4.89
C LEU A 66 4.57 55.13 -5.35
N ARG A 67 5.35 56.04 -5.96
CA ARG A 67 4.87 57.29 -6.59
C ARG A 67 3.77 57.09 -7.64
N GLU A 68 3.75 55.95 -8.33
CA GLU A 68 2.75 55.61 -9.35
C GLU A 68 1.46 55.12 -8.70
N VAL A 69 1.55 54.26 -7.68
CA VAL A 69 0.39 53.80 -6.88
C VAL A 69 -0.31 55.00 -6.22
N GLU A 70 0.46 55.91 -5.61
CA GLU A 70 -0.07 57.17 -5.07
C GLU A 70 -0.62 58.11 -6.16
N SER A 71 0.05 58.24 -7.31
CA SER A 71 -0.45 59.09 -8.40
C SER A 71 -1.74 58.55 -9.01
N VAL A 72 -1.91 57.23 -9.05
CA VAL A 72 -3.17 56.58 -9.43
C VAL A 72 -4.25 56.84 -8.39
N ALA A 73 -3.97 56.69 -7.09
CA ALA A 73 -4.94 57.02 -6.05
C ALA A 73 -5.38 58.51 -6.08
N ARG A 74 -4.45 59.44 -6.33
CA ARG A 74 -4.74 60.88 -6.48
C ARG A 74 -5.55 61.22 -7.74
N ARG A 75 -5.39 60.47 -8.85
CA ARG A 75 -6.14 60.68 -10.10
C ARG A 75 -7.49 59.97 -10.13
N TYR A 76 -7.69 58.95 -9.31
CA TYR A 76 -8.91 58.11 -9.29
C TYR A 76 -9.39 57.89 -7.84
N PRO A 77 -9.76 58.94 -7.10
CA PRO A 77 -10.12 58.85 -5.67
C PRO A 77 -11.37 58.00 -5.41
N ASP A 78 -12.30 57.96 -6.37
CA ASP A 78 -13.52 57.15 -6.30
C ASP A 78 -13.24 55.66 -6.56
N ALA A 79 -12.14 55.32 -7.23
CA ALA A 79 -11.80 53.94 -7.56
C ALA A 79 -11.30 53.19 -6.31
N GLN A 80 -12.25 52.71 -5.50
CA GLN A 80 -12.00 52.23 -4.14
C GLN A 80 -11.83 50.71 -4.05
N GLY A 81 -12.20 49.94 -5.07
CA GLY A 81 -11.85 48.51 -5.14
C GLY A 81 -10.41 48.30 -5.63
N THR A 82 -9.85 47.11 -5.41
CA THR A 82 -8.50 46.74 -5.85
C THR A 82 -8.50 45.37 -6.51
N GLY A 83 -7.97 45.29 -7.72
CA GLY A 83 -7.84 44.06 -8.51
C GLY A 83 -6.38 43.67 -8.73
N ILE A 84 -6.15 42.39 -9.00
CA ILE A 84 -4.88 41.84 -9.45
C ILE A 84 -4.98 41.63 -10.97
N PRO A 85 -4.09 42.22 -11.78
CA PRO A 85 -3.98 41.89 -13.20
C PRO A 85 -3.34 40.50 -13.37
N CYS A 86 -3.85 39.72 -14.32
CA CYS A 86 -3.45 38.32 -14.55
C CYS A 86 -2.48 38.19 -15.72
N GLY A 87 -1.61 37.20 -15.65
CA GLY A 87 -0.40 37.10 -16.47
C GLY A 87 0.59 36.19 -15.77
N SER A 88 1.59 36.75 -15.09
CA SER A 88 2.43 35.99 -14.13
C SER A 88 1.63 35.43 -12.94
N VAL A 89 0.46 36.02 -12.62
CA VAL A 89 -0.54 35.47 -11.68
C VAL A 89 -1.73 34.90 -12.46
N ILE A 90 -2.19 33.71 -12.06
CA ILE A 90 -3.32 32.99 -12.65
C ILE A 90 -4.45 32.86 -11.63
N GLY A 91 -5.70 33.07 -12.07
CA GLY A 91 -6.90 32.84 -11.28
C GLY A 91 -7.81 31.79 -11.90
N ILE A 92 -8.12 30.71 -11.19
CA ILE A 92 -9.09 29.69 -11.61
C ILE A 92 -10.44 30.07 -10.99
N ASP A 93 -11.34 30.68 -11.76
CA ASP A 93 -12.66 31.16 -11.28
C ASP A 93 -13.71 30.06 -11.48
N ILE A 94 -14.10 29.41 -10.39
CA ILE A 94 -15.08 28.32 -10.34
C ILE A 94 -16.48 28.93 -10.20
N ASP A 95 -17.06 29.31 -11.35
CA ASP A 95 -18.35 30.02 -11.43
C ASP A 95 -19.57 29.06 -11.33
N VAL A 96 -19.46 27.99 -10.54
CA VAL A 96 -20.44 26.90 -10.42
C VAL A 96 -21.46 27.18 -9.30
N SER A 97 -22.71 26.73 -9.46
CA SER A 97 -23.82 26.97 -8.52
C SER A 97 -24.01 25.87 -7.46
N ASP A 98 -23.59 24.63 -7.75
CA ASP A 98 -23.62 23.51 -6.80
C ASP A 98 -22.40 23.54 -5.85
N PRO A 99 -22.59 23.66 -4.52
CA PRO A 99 -21.49 23.67 -3.55
C PRO A 99 -20.65 22.38 -3.51
N ALA A 100 -21.26 21.22 -3.77
CA ALA A 100 -20.54 19.94 -3.77
C ALA A 100 -19.62 19.85 -4.98
N LEU A 101 -20.12 20.23 -6.15
CA LEU A 101 -19.36 20.30 -7.40
C LEU A 101 -18.24 21.35 -7.36
N VAL A 102 -18.44 22.49 -6.68
CA VAL A 102 -17.32 23.43 -6.38
C VAL A 102 -16.24 22.74 -5.54
N GLY A 103 -16.60 21.99 -4.50
CA GLY A 103 -15.64 21.28 -3.66
C GLY A 103 -14.90 20.15 -4.38
N GLU A 104 -15.57 19.47 -5.30
CA GLU A 104 -14.98 18.45 -6.18
C GLU A 104 -13.99 19.07 -7.17
N ILE A 105 -14.39 20.17 -7.83
CA ILE A 105 -13.53 20.89 -8.79
C ILE A 105 -12.34 21.56 -8.09
N GLU A 106 -12.51 22.10 -6.89
CA GLU A 106 -11.38 22.58 -6.08
C GLU A 106 -10.43 21.43 -5.71
N ALA A 107 -10.93 20.25 -5.38
CA ALA A 107 -10.09 19.08 -5.16
C ALA A 107 -9.34 18.62 -6.43
N MET A 108 -9.97 18.72 -7.62
CA MET A 108 -9.30 18.47 -8.90
C MET A 108 -8.19 19.50 -9.16
N ALA A 109 -8.43 20.78 -8.87
CA ALA A 109 -7.42 21.84 -8.97
C ALA A 109 -6.24 21.57 -8.03
N VAL A 110 -6.50 21.25 -6.75
CA VAL A 110 -5.47 20.86 -5.78
C VAL A 110 -4.70 19.61 -6.21
N SER A 111 -5.35 18.67 -6.93
CA SER A 111 -4.69 17.47 -7.45
C SER A 111 -3.84 17.71 -8.71
N ALA A 112 -4.19 18.71 -9.54
CA ALA A 112 -3.48 19.04 -10.78
C ALA A 112 -2.40 20.11 -10.61
N PHE A 113 -2.56 21.00 -9.62
CA PHE A 113 -1.73 22.18 -9.40
C PHE A 113 -1.01 22.19 -8.04
N GLY A 114 -1.39 21.31 -7.12
CA GLY A 114 -1.04 21.42 -5.71
C GLY A 114 -1.96 22.39 -4.93
N PRO A 115 -1.89 22.38 -3.59
CA PRO A 115 -2.69 23.26 -2.75
C PRO A 115 -2.19 24.70 -2.85
N THR A 116 -3.10 25.64 -3.11
CA THR A 116 -2.85 27.08 -2.93
C THR A 116 -3.48 27.58 -1.62
N PRO A 117 -2.80 28.42 -0.84
CA PRO A 117 -3.41 29.05 0.34
C PRO A 117 -4.35 30.21 -0.04
N PHE A 118 -4.29 30.68 -1.30
CA PHE A 118 -5.01 31.84 -1.80
C PHE A 118 -6.36 31.47 -2.45
N VAL A 119 -7.35 31.21 -1.59
CA VAL A 119 -8.74 30.92 -2.00
C VAL A 119 -9.64 32.11 -1.67
N ARG A 120 -10.34 32.68 -2.67
CA ARG A 120 -11.18 33.88 -2.54
C ARG A 120 -12.65 33.61 -2.89
N GLU A 121 -13.56 34.00 -2.01
CA GLU A 121 -15.01 33.95 -2.19
C GLU A 121 -15.60 35.36 -2.33
N GLY A 122 -16.56 35.54 -3.24
CA GLY A 122 -17.33 36.80 -3.37
C GLY A 122 -18.86 36.61 -3.40
N ARG A 123 -19.31 35.43 -3.81
CA ARG A 123 -20.68 34.95 -3.72
C ARG A 123 -20.63 33.43 -3.57
N ALA A 124 -20.78 32.92 -2.35
CA ALA A 124 -20.88 31.49 -2.09
C ALA A 124 -21.93 30.82 -3.03
N PRO A 125 -21.66 29.60 -3.55
CA PRO A 125 -20.48 28.78 -3.28
C PRO A 125 -19.25 29.11 -4.15
N ARG A 126 -19.32 30.07 -5.07
CA ARG A 126 -18.31 30.32 -6.13
C ARG A 126 -16.98 30.82 -5.57
N ARG A 127 -15.88 30.23 -6.03
CA ARG A 127 -14.50 30.45 -5.54
C ARG A 127 -13.54 30.76 -6.67
N LEU A 128 -12.55 31.60 -6.38
CA LEU A 128 -11.36 31.80 -7.19
C LEU A 128 -10.15 31.24 -6.45
N LEU A 129 -9.41 30.34 -7.10
CA LEU A 129 -8.12 29.83 -6.65
C LEU A 129 -7.00 30.60 -7.35
N VAL A 130 -5.97 31.05 -6.62
CA VAL A 130 -4.85 31.80 -7.21
C VAL A 130 -3.58 30.95 -7.27
N TYR A 131 -2.95 30.94 -8.44
CA TYR A 131 -1.72 30.21 -8.75
C TYR A 131 -0.71 31.14 -9.46
N ARG A 132 0.54 30.71 -9.59
CA ARG A 132 1.58 31.44 -10.33
C ARG A 132 1.80 30.78 -11.70
N ALA A 133 2.03 31.58 -12.73
CA ALA A 133 2.32 31.07 -14.06
C ALA A 133 3.76 30.59 -14.16
N GLU A 134 3.95 29.41 -14.74
CA GLU A 134 5.26 28.90 -15.17
C GLU A 134 5.58 29.35 -16.61
N GLU A 135 4.56 29.70 -17.41
CA GLU A 135 4.68 30.15 -18.80
C GLU A 135 3.55 31.13 -19.21
N ALA A 136 3.69 31.77 -20.38
CA ALA A 136 2.74 32.76 -20.89
C ALA A 136 1.40 32.14 -21.39
N MET A 137 0.42 32.02 -20.49
CA MET A 137 -0.88 31.40 -20.80
C MET A 137 -1.98 32.38 -21.27
N PRO A 138 -2.77 32.05 -22.31
CA PRO A 138 -3.94 32.82 -22.69
C PRO A 138 -5.12 32.59 -21.73
N LYS A 139 -5.86 33.65 -21.40
CA LYS A 139 -7.14 33.52 -20.67
C LYS A 139 -8.15 32.70 -21.48
N SER A 140 -8.95 31.89 -20.81
CA SER A 140 -9.98 31.06 -21.45
C SER A 140 -11.23 30.93 -20.58
N ALA A 141 -12.38 30.67 -21.21
CA ALA A 141 -13.67 30.58 -20.54
C ALA A 141 -14.41 29.35 -21.06
N HIS A 142 -14.87 28.51 -20.13
CA HIS A 142 -15.36 27.16 -20.40
C HIS A 142 -16.69 26.98 -19.68
N LYS A 143 -17.82 27.17 -20.39
CA LYS A 143 -19.16 27.13 -19.79
C LYS A 143 -19.82 25.75 -19.96
N ALA A 144 -20.68 25.40 -19.02
CA ALA A 144 -21.31 24.09 -18.96
C ALA A 144 -22.18 23.82 -20.19
N LEU A 145 -22.02 22.62 -20.79
CA LEU A 145 -22.74 22.17 -21.98
C LEU A 145 -24.24 21.88 -21.74
N ASN A 146 -24.76 22.16 -20.54
CA ASN A 146 -26.19 22.22 -20.24
C ASN A 146 -26.84 23.56 -20.65
N GLY A 147 -26.06 24.58 -20.98
CA GLY A 147 -26.55 25.92 -21.36
C GLY A 147 -26.88 26.85 -20.18
N GLY A 148 -26.54 26.45 -18.95
CA GLY A 148 -26.64 27.31 -17.76
C GLY A 148 -25.52 28.35 -17.66
N SER A 149 -25.46 29.07 -16.53
CA SER A 149 -24.40 30.06 -16.27
C SER A 149 -23.04 29.45 -15.90
N ASP A 150 -23.05 28.21 -15.45
CA ASP A 150 -21.94 27.63 -14.69
C ASP A 150 -20.77 27.24 -15.59
N GLY A 151 -19.59 27.11 -14.99
CA GLY A 151 -18.36 26.75 -15.70
C GLY A 151 -17.11 27.27 -15.02
N ILE A 152 -15.98 27.19 -15.73
CA ILE A 152 -14.64 27.58 -15.26
C ILE A 152 -14.08 28.67 -16.16
N ASP A 153 -13.67 29.80 -15.58
CA ASP A 153 -12.98 30.86 -16.30
C ASP A 153 -11.52 30.96 -15.80
N ILE A 154 -10.57 30.70 -16.71
CA ILE A 154 -9.13 30.79 -16.47
C ILE A 154 -8.68 32.24 -16.71
N GLN A 155 -8.42 32.95 -15.62
CA GLN A 155 -7.90 34.31 -15.60
C GLN A 155 -6.38 34.28 -15.77
N ALA A 156 -5.87 34.70 -16.92
CA ALA A 156 -4.46 34.69 -17.30
C ALA A 156 -4.12 35.95 -18.10
N VAL A 157 -3.15 35.90 -19.04
CA VAL A 157 -2.70 37.08 -19.81
C VAL A 157 -3.89 37.86 -20.41
N GLY A 158 -3.89 39.17 -20.16
CA GLY A 158 -4.93 40.09 -20.61
C GLY A 158 -6.25 40.03 -19.82
N SER A 159 -6.26 39.49 -18.60
CA SER A 159 -7.42 39.54 -17.69
C SER A 159 -7.04 40.07 -16.28
N GLN A 160 -8.03 40.15 -15.37
CA GLN A 160 -7.84 40.57 -13.98
C GLN A 160 -8.96 40.00 -13.10
N PHE A 161 -8.73 39.89 -11.80
CA PHE A 161 -9.78 39.64 -10.82
C PHE A 161 -9.74 40.64 -9.65
N VAL A 162 -10.90 40.90 -9.04
CA VAL A 162 -11.02 41.80 -7.89
C VAL A 162 -10.52 41.10 -6.63
N ALA A 163 -9.41 41.57 -6.04
CA ALA A 163 -8.85 41.01 -4.82
C ALA A 163 -9.58 41.53 -3.56
N PHE A 164 -9.91 42.82 -3.56
CA PHE A 164 -10.59 43.52 -2.47
C PHE A 164 -11.59 44.56 -3.00
N GLY A 165 -12.68 44.77 -2.26
CA GLY A 165 -13.77 45.67 -2.62
C GLY A 165 -15.13 45.09 -2.23
N ILE A 166 -16.21 45.82 -2.50
CA ILE A 166 -17.58 45.34 -2.28
C ILE A 166 -18.12 44.71 -3.57
N HIS A 167 -18.70 43.51 -3.49
CA HIS A 167 -19.27 42.80 -4.64
C HIS A 167 -20.68 43.32 -4.99
N GLN A 168 -20.89 43.81 -6.22
CA GLN A 168 -22.11 44.52 -6.68
C GLN A 168 -23.46 43.85 -6.32
N VAL A 169 -23.55 42.51 -6.39
CA VAL A 169 -24.81 41.77 -6.12
C VAL A 169 -25.05 41.50 -4.63
N THR A 170 -24.07 40.91 -3.94
CA THR A 170 -24.17 40.54 -2.53
C THR A 170 -24.05 41.73 -1.57
N ARG A 171 -23.57 42.90 -2.05
CA ARG A 171 -23.31 44.13 -1.28
C ARG A 171 -22.44 43.89 -0.03
N ARG A 172 -21.56 42.89 -0.11
CA ARG A 172 -20.60 42.49 0.93
C ARG A 172 -19.16 42.55 0.39
N PRO A 173 -18.14 42.67 1.27
CA PRO A 173 -16.75 42.53 0.85
C PRO A 173 -16.45 41.18 0.19
N TYR A 174 -15.46 41.16 -0.72
CA TYR A 174 -14.76 39.93 -1.09
C TYR A 174 -13.97 39.39 0.10
N ARG A 175 -13.94 38.07 0.29
CA ARG A 175 -13.29 37.40 1.43
C ARG A 175 -12.25 36.38 0.94
N TRP A 176 -11.15 36.26 1.68
CA TRP A 176 -10.20 35.16 1.55
C TRP A 176 -10.51 34.07 2.60
N LEU A 177 -10.36 32.80 2.21
CA LEU A 177 -10.65 31.62 3.05
C LEU A 177 -9.39 31.00 3.68
N GLY A 178 -8.20 31.36 3.17
CA GLY A 178 -6.89 31.06 3.72
C GLY A 178 -6.06 32.34 3.79
N GLU A 179 -4.87 32.31 3.20
CA GLU A 179 -4.03 33.50 3.04
C GLU A 179 -4.62 34.53 2.07
N SER A 180 -4.10 35.75 2.15
CA SER A 180 -4.51 36.88 1.33
C SER A 180 -3.31 37.64 0.75
N PRO A 181 -3.48 38.43 -0.32
CA PRO A 181 -2.44 39.34 -0.81
C PRO A 181 -1.97 40.42 0.19
N LEU A 182 -2.66 40.56 1.34
CA LEU A 182 -2.26 41.46 2.43
C LEU A 182 -1.41 40.75 3.51
N THR A 183 -1.32 39.42 3.49
CA THR A 183 -0.64 38.61 4.51
C THR A 183 0.50 37.74 3.97
N ALA A 184 0.49 37.34 2.70
CA ALA A 184 1.54 36.50 2.09
C ALA A 184 1.92 36.93 0.66
N SER A 185 3.08 36.46 0.19
CA SER A 185 3.68 36.74 -1.13
C SER A 185 3.09 35.88 -2.26
N PRO A 186 3.10 36.33 -3.54
CA PRO A 186 2.76 35.48 -4.70
C PRO A 186 3.56 34.18 -4.78
N GLU A 187 4.77 34.13 -4.21
CA GLU A 187 5.62 32.94 -4.20
C GLU A 187 5.03 31.78 -3.37
N ALA A 188 4.10 32.04 -2.46
CA ALA A 188 3.34 31.01 -1.74
C ALA A 188 2.25 30.33 -2.59
N ALA A 189 2.07 30.75 -3.85
CA ALA A 189 1.16 30.13 -4.81
C ALA A 189 1.93 29.17 -5.75
N PRO A 190 1.50 27.90 -5.94
CA PRO A 190 2.19 26.94 -6.80
C PRO A 190 2.27 27.37 -8.28
N GLU A 191 3.32 26.90 -8.98
CA GLU A 191 3.56 27.13 -10.41
C GLU A 191 2.79 26.16 -11.32
N ILE A 192 2.12 26.71 -12.33
CA ILE A 192 1.30 25.96 -13.28
C ILE A 192 1.57 26.31 -14.76
N THR A 193 1.49 25.29 -15.61
CA THR A 193 1.64 25.31 -17.08
C THR A 193 0.28 25.18 -17.76
N ALA A 194 0.22 25.50 -19.06
CA ALA A 194 -0.93 25.28 -19.91
C ALA A 194 -1.28 23.80 -20.03
N GLU A 195 -0.29 22.90 -19.95
CA GLU A 195 -0.50 21.45 -19.89
C GLU A 195 -1.23 21.05 -18.60
N LYS A 196 -0.74 21.47 -17.42
CA LYS A 196 -1.42 21.23 -16.13
C LYS A 196 -2.85 21.77 -16.17
N VAL A 197 -3.08 22.95 -16.75
CA VAL A 197 -4.43 23.55 -16.90
C VAL A 197 -5.31 22.74 -17.87
N THR A 198 -4.75 22.21 -18.95
CA THR A 198 -5.47 21.35 -19.91
C THR A 198 -5.84 20.01 -19.27
N ALA A 199 -4.96 19.42 -18.46
CA ALA A 199 -5.25 18.22 -17.69
C ALA A 199 -6.35 18.47 -16.64
N PHE A 200 -6.27 19.57 -15.89
CA PHE A 200 -7.30 20.01 -14.95
C PHE A 200 -8.67 20.19 -15.64
N LEU A 201 -8.73 20.93 -16.75
CA LEU A 201 -9.98 21.12 -17.51
C LEU A 201 -10.53 19.79 -18.05
N SER A 202 -9.65 18.83 -18.37
CA SER A 202 -10.04 17.48 -18.79
C SER A 202 -10.67 16.68 -17.65
N LEU A 203 -10.14 16.79 -16.42
CA LEU A 203 -10.73 16.23 -15.21
C LEU A 203 -12.10 16.85 -14.91
N VAL A 204 -12.19 18.19 -14.92
CA VAL A 204 -13.44 18.92 -14.68
C VAL A 204 -14.51 18.55 -15.72
N ASN A 205 -14.13 18.40 -17.00
CA ASN A 205 -15.06 17.98 -18.05
C ASN A 205 -15.69 16.58 -17.81
N GLY A 206 -15.09 15.74 -16.96
CA GLY A 206 -15.67 14.47 -16.51
C GLY A 206 -16.85 14.62 -15.54
N VAL A 207 -16.90 15.70 -14.75
CA VAL A 207 -17.94 15.95 -13.73
C VAL A 207 -18.89 17.09 -14.12
N LEU A 208 -18.39 18.09 -14.83
CA LEU A 208 -19.11 19.22 -15.39
C LEU A 208 -18.68 19.40 -16.86
N PRO A 209 -19.36 18.79 -17.84
CA PRO A 209 -18.96 18.86 -19.25
C PRO A 209 -18.93 20.31 -19.77
N LEU A 210 -17.77 20.74 -20.30
CA LEU A 210 -17.48 22.13 -20.66
C LEU A 210 -17.47 22.38 -22.17
N SER A 211 -17.85 23.59 -22.58
CA SER A 211 -17.67 24.06 -23.95
C SER A 211 -16.19 24.24 -24.28
N ALA A 212 -15.75 23.76 -25.45
CA ALA A 212 -14.46 24.13 -26.01
C ALA A 212 -14.29 25.66 -26.03
N SER A 213 -13.09 26.15 -25.74
CA SER A 213 -12.80 27.56 -25.52
C SER A 213 -13.16 28.43 -26.73
N GLY A 214 -14.15 29.30 -26.58
CA GLY A 214 -14.65 30.13 -27.67
C GLY A 214 -15.33 31.41 -27.18
N SER A 215 -15.11 32.51 -27.91
CA SER A 215 -15.76 33.79 -27.64
C SER A 215 -17.28 33.68 -27.82
N GLY A 216 -18.03 34.16 -26.82
CA GLY A 216 -19.41 33.75 -26.63
C GLY A 216 -20.39 34.21 -27.71
N ARG A 217 -21.19 33.27 -28.22
CA ARG A 217 -22.42 33.55 -28.98
C ARG A 217 -23.61 33.37 -28.04
N LYS A 218 -24.17 34.47 -27.52
CA LYS A 218 -25.38 34.42 -26.67
C LYS A 218 -26.51 33.68 -27.39
N ARG A 219 -26.97 32.54 -26.85
CA ARG A 219 -28.35 32.09 -27.11
C ARG A 219 -29.27 32.94 -26.25
N THR A 220 -30.07 33.79 -26.89
CA THR A 220 -31.22 34.46 -26.27
C THR A 220 -32.31 33.43 -26.03
N GLY A 221 -32.33 32.86 -24.83
CA GLY A 221 -33.36 31.93 -24.37
C GLY A 221 -33.49 32.02 -22.85
N GLY A 222 -34.64 32.53 -22.39
CA GLY A 222 -34.94 32.63 -20.96
C GLY A 222 -35.33 31.27 -20.39
N GLY A 223 -34.34 30.43 -20.06
CA GLY A 223 -34.53 29.27 -19.18
C GLY A 223 -34.29 29.68 -17.74
N GLY A 224 -35.30 29.54 -16.87
CA GLY A 224 -35.14 29.77 -15.43
C GLY A 224 -34.30 28.68 -14.76
N PHE A 225 -33.84 28.96 -13.53
CA PHE A 225 -33.35 27.92 -12.64
C PHE A 225 -34.46 26.88 -12.39
N VAL A 226 -34.12 25.60 -12.46
CA VAL A 226 -34.94 24.50 -11.93
C VAL A 226 -34.04 23.68 -11.02
N GLU A 227 -34.33 23.70 -9.72
CA GLU A 227 -33.63 22.92 -8.71
C GLU A 227 -34.10 21.45 -8.78
N VAL A 228 -33.18 20.49 -8.62
CA VAL A 228 -33.53 19.06 -8.74
C VAL A 228 -34.07 18.55 -7.40
N VAL A 229 -35.37 18.80 -7.16
CA VAL A 229 -36.06 18.40 -5.92
C VAL A 229 -36.26 16.89 -5.87
N ARG A 230 -36.03 16.31 -4.69
CA ARG A 230 -36.15 14.87 -4.40
C ARG A 230 -37.17 14.63 -3.28
N ASP A 231 -37.80 13.46 -3.30
CA ASP A 231 -38.68 13.00 -2.21
C ASP A 231 -37.89 12.47 -1.00
N ALA A 232 -38.64 12.01 0.01
CA ALA A 232 -38.08 11.45 1.25
C ALA A 232 -37.35 10.11 1.05
N GLU A 233 -37.60 9.40 -0.05
CA GLU A 233 -36.89 8.18 -0.42
C GLU A 233 -35.69 8.46 -1.35
N GLY A 234 -35.40 9.74 -1.64
CA GLY A 234 -34.25 10.21 -2.41
C GLY A 234 -34.45 10.23 -3.93
N PHE A 235 -35.61 9.81 -4.44
CA PHE A 235 -35.91 9.81 -5.87
C PHE A 235 -36.18 11.24 -6.34
N VAL A 236 -35.71 11.60 -7.55
CA VAL A 236 -36.05 12.89 -8.17
C VAL A 236 -37.54 12.97 -8.48
N ILE A 237 -38.16 14.07 -8.07
CA ILE A 237 -39.57 14.40 -8.33
C ILE A 237 -39.73 15.66 -9.20
N ASP A 238 -38.88 16.67 -9.00
CA ASP A 238 -38.78 17.87 -9.86
C ASP A 238 -37.35 18.03 -10.41
N GLY A 239 -37.19 18.73 -11.53
CA GLY A 239 -35.94 18.73 -12.30
C GLY A 239 -35.64 17.38 -13.00
N ARG A 240 -36.64 16.48 -13.08
CA ARG A 240 -36.54 15.14 -13.72
C ARG A 240 -35.96 15.19 -15.15
N GLU A 241 -36.24 16.27 -15.89
CA GLU A 241 -35.71 16.58 -17.22
C GLU A 241 -34.17 16.72 -17.26
N GLN A 242 -33.59 17.42 -16.28
CA GLN A 242 -32.14 17.57 -16.16
C GLN A 242 -31.50 16.28 -15.63
N HIS A 243 -32.16 15.60 -14.69
CA HIS A 243 -31.68 14.33 -14.15
C HIS A 243 -31.63 13.22 -15.22
N MET A 244 -32.67 13.05 -16.04
CA MET A 244 -32.68 12.13 -17.19
C MET A 244 -31.53 12.43 -18.16
N THR A 245 -31.31 13.72 -18.47
CA THR A 245 -30.22 14.17 -19.35
C THR A 245 -28.84 13.77 -18.79
N ASN A 246 -28.64 13.89 -17.48
CA ASN A 246 -27.40 13.49 -16.80
C ASN A 246 -27.24 11.96 -16.75
N VAL A 247 -28.33 11.21 -16.51
CA VAL A 247 -28.33 9.74 -16.45
C VAL A 247 -27.96 9.13 -17.81
N VAL A 248 -28.55 9.64 -18.90
CA VAL A 248 -28.21 9.23 -20.26
C VAL A 248 -26.74 9.48 -20.58
N TRP A 249 -26.20 10.65 -20.23
CA TRP A 249 -24.77 10.94 -20.46
C TRP A 249 -23.85 9.97 -19.71
N ARG A 250 -24.17 9.64 -18.44
CA ARG A 250 -23.43 8.65 -17.64
C ARG A 250 -23.56 7.21 -18.14
N ALA A 251 -24.66 6.86 -18.83
CA ALA A 251 -24.78 5.59 -19.53
C ALA A 251 -23.91 5.57 -20.80
N ALA A 252 -23.94 6.63 -21.60
CA ALA A 252 -23.14 6.75 -22.82
C ALA A 252 -21.62 6.69 -22.56
N CYS A 253 -21.16 7.33 -21.47
CA CYS A 253 -19.75 7.26 -21.07
C CYS A 253 -19.32 5.82 -20.75
N ARG A 254 -20.07 5.11 -19.88
CA ARG A 254 -19.76 3.72 -19.48
C ARG A 254 -19.75 2.74 -20.66
N LEU A 255 -20.71 2.86 -21.58
CA LEU A 255 -20.74 2.06 -22.81
C LEU A 255 -19.50 2.33 -23.68
N SER A 256 -19.13 3.60 -23.85
CA SER A 256 -17.94 4.01 -24.61
C SER A 256 -16.64 3.51 -23.99
N GLU A 257 -16.46 3.66 -22.67
CA GLU A 257 -15.26 3.23 -21.93
C GLU A 257 -15.02 1.73 -22.06
N ARG A 258 -16.07 0.91 -22.00
CA ARG A 258 -16.01 -0.54 -22.17
C ARG A 258 -15.90 -0.98 -23.64
N GLY A 259 -16.20 -0.08 -24.59
CA GLY A 259 -16.31 -0.41 -26.01
C GLY A 259 -17.56 -1.24 -26.34
N GLU A 260 -18.60 -1.17 -25.51
CA GLU A 260 -19.92 -1.75 -25.82
C GLU A 260 -20.58 -1.01 -26.99
N PRO A 261 -21.43 -1.65 -27.81
CA PRO A 261 -22.10 -0.99 -28.93
C PRO A 261 -23.01 0.15 -28.46
N LEU A 262 -22.61 1.39 -28.74
CA LEU A 262 -23.37 2.59 -28.38
C LEU A 262 -24.55 2.84 -29.35
N THR A 263 -25.54 1.96 -29.31
CA THR A 263 -26.78 2.07 -30.09
C THR A 263 -27.84 2.89 -29.34
N LEU A 264 -28.94 3.21 -30.03
CA LEU A 264 -30.08 3.87 -29.38
C LEU A 264 -30.71 2.98 -28.30
N GLU A 265 -30.83 1.70 -28.59
CA GLU A 265 -31.40 0.68 -27.70
C GLU A 265 -30.54 0.50 -26.43
N THR A 266 -29.27 0.12 -26.57
CA THR A 266 -28.38 -0.11 -25.41
C THR A 266 -28.27 1.12 -24.51
N LEU A 267 -28.17 2.32 -25.09
CA LEU A 267 -28.13 3.57 -24.35
C LEU A 267 -29.47 3.90 -23.66
N THR A 268 -30.59 3.63 -24.32
CA THR A 268 -31.94 3.84 -23.75
C THR A 268 -32.18 2.89 -22.58
N ASP A 269 -31.86 1.61 -22.72
CA ASP A 269 -32.06 0.59 -21.69
C ASP A 269 -31.18 0.83 -20.47
N ALA A 270 -29.88 1.09 -20.70
CA ALA A 270 -28.96 1.46 -19.63
C ALA A 270 -29.42 2.75 -18.91
N ALA A 271 -29.81 3.79 -19.65
CA ALA A 271 -30.28 5.03 -19.06
C ALA A 271 -31.61 4.87 -18.31
N TRP A 272 -32.56 4.12 -18.86
CA TRP A 272 -33.88 3.92 -18.27
C TRP A 272 -33.79 3.14 -16.96
N ALA A 273 -33.02 2.04 -16.91
CA ALA A 273 -32.78 1.29 -15.68
C ALA A 273 -32.12 2.17 -14.59
N ASN A 274 -31.13 2.99 -14.96
CA ASN A 274 -30.51 3.95 -14.02
C ASN A 274 -31.50 5.06 -13.58
N PHE A 275 -32.44 5.49 -14.44
CA PHE A 275 -33.44 6.50 -14.11
C PHE A 275 -34.53 5.94 -13.18
N GLN A 276 -35.06 4.75 -13.45
CA GLN A 276 -36.00 4.05 -12.57
C GLN A 276 -35.43 3.81 -11.16
N ALA A 277 -34.11 3.59 -11.06
CA ALA A 277 -33.41 3.44 -9.79
C ALA A 277 -33.17 4.78 -9.03
N THR A 278 -33.45 5.95 -9.64
CA THR A 278 -33.04 7.26 -9.08
C THR A 278 -34.06 8.40 -9.20
N ALA A 279 -35.19 8.20 -9.88
CA ALA A 279 -36.27 9.16 -10.06
C ALA A 279 -37.66 8.50 -10.01
N ARG A 280 -38.68 9.22 -9.54
CA ARG A 280 -40.06 8.72 -9.58
C ARG A 280 -40.59 8.83 -11.00
N THR A 281 -41.00 7.70 -11.56
CA THR A 281 -41.67 7.64 -12.87
C THR A 281 -42.99 8.41 -12.81
N ILE A 282 -43.83 8.12 -11.82
CA ILE A 282 -45.12 8.79 -11.59
C ILE A 282 -44.99 9.83 -10.47
N VAL A 283 -45.31 11.10 -10.77
CA VAL A 283 -45.46 12.19 -9.78
C VAL A 283 -46.61 13.08 -10.24
N GLU A 284 -47.52 13.46 -9.33
CA GLU A 284 -48.66 14.35 -9.60
C GLU A 284 -49.50 13.92 -10.83
N GLY A 285 -49.68 12.61 -11.01
CA GLY A 285 -50.41 12.03 -12.15
C GLY A 285 -49.65 12.02 -13.47
N ARG A 286 -48.47 12.66 -13.57
CA ARG A 286 -47.59 12.56 -14.74
C ARG A 286 -46.60 11.40 -14.58
N GLU A 287 -46.90 10.32 -15.29
CA GLU A 287 -45.95 9.25 -15.58
C GLU A 287 -44.83 9.70 -16.53
N TRP A 288 -43.69 9.04 -16.41
CA TRP A 288 -42.53 9.08 -17.30
C TRP A 288 -42.22 7.65 -17.70
N THR A 289 -41.78 7.45 -18.94
CA THR A 289 -41.60 6.13 -19.55
C THR A 289 -40.21 5.95 -20.15
N LYS A 290 -39.96 4.76 -20.71
CA LYS A 290 -38.75 4.48 -21.50
C LYS A 290 -38.60 5.41 -22.72
N ALA A 291 -39.69 6.01 -23.23
CA ALA A 291 -39.65 6.94 -24.35
C ALA A 291 -38.93 8.26 -24.01
N GLU A 292 -39.03 8.76 -22.78
CA GLU A 292 -38.27 9.95 -22.33
C GLU A 292 -36.77 9.66 -22.26
N ALA A 293 -36.37 8.46 -21.84
CA ALA A 293 -34.98 8.02 -21.93
C ALA A 293 -34.54 7.90 -23.39
N GLU A 294 -35.38 7.36 -24.27
CA GLU A 294 -35.09 7.18 -25.69
C GLU A 294 -34.91 8.52 -26.42
N ALA A 295 -35.77 9.50 -26.17
CA ALA A 295 -35.65 10.85 -26.74
C ALA A 295 -34.33 11.53 -26.33
N LYS A 296 -33.91 11.35 -25.07
CA LYS A 296 -32.65 11.88 -24.54
C LYS A 296 -31.43 11.10 -25.03
N ALA A 297 -31.52 9.78 -25.18
CA ALA A 297 -30.50 8.93 -25.79
C ALA A 297 -30.30 9.31 -27.26
N ARG A 298 -31.38 9.47 -28.04
CA ARG A 298 -31.37 9.91 -29.44
C ARG A 298 -30.71 11.28 -29.60
N ALA A 299 -31.04 12.24 -28.73
CA ALA A 299 -30.38 13.56 -28.70
C ALA A 299 -28.89 13.49 -28.30
N THR A 300 -28.51 12.56 -27.42
CA THR A 300 -27.12 12.35 -27.02
C THR A 300 -26.29 11.73 -28.14
N LEU A 301 -26.82 10.71 -28.81
CA LEU A 301 -26.19 10.08 -29.98
C LEU A 301 -26.03 11.05 -31.15
N ASP A 302 -27.04 11.88 -31.41
CA ASP A 302 -26.96 12.93 -32.43
C ASP A 302 -25.87 13.95 -32.11
N ARG A 303 -25.73 14.39 -30.85
CA ARG A 303 -24.63 15.26 -30.41
C ARG A 303 -23.26 14.61 -30.59
N VAL A 304 -23.10 13.33 -30.23
CA VAL A 304 -21.84 12.59 -30.40
C VAL A 304 -21.51 12.42 -31.90
N LYS A 305 -22.49 12.02 -32.71
CA LYS A 305 -22.36 11.86 -34.17
C LYS A 305 -22.00 13.17 -34.89
N ARG A 306 -22.41 14.33 -34.35
CA ARG A 306 -22.05 15.66 -34.87
C ARG A 306 -20.76 16.24 -34.25
N GLY A 307 -20.05 15.51 -33.38
CA GLY A 307 -18.87 16.02 -32.67
C GLY A 307 -19.15 17.10 -31.62
N LEU A 308 -20.43 17.34 -31.27
CA LEU A 308 -20.90 18.32 -30.28
C LEU A 308 -20.86 17.77 -28.83
N ALA A 309 -20.37 16.55 -28.66
CA ALA A 309 -20.02 15.92 -27.41
C ALA A 309 -18.97 14.83 -27.71
N LYS A 310 -17.83 14.83 -27.00
CA LYS A 310 -16.82 13.78 -27.11
C LYS A 310 -16.99 12.85 -25.92
N LEU A 311 -17.20 11.57 -26.18
CA LEU A 311 -17.23 10.54 -25.14
C LEU A 311 -15.80 10.21 -24.68
N PRO A 312 -15.61 9.67 -23.47
CA PRO A 312 -14.35 9.05 -23.08
C PRO A 312 -13.93 8.00 -24.11
N ALA A 313 -12.63 7.95 -24.39
CA ALA A 313 -12.08 6.92 -25.27
C ALA A 313 -12.39 5.53 -24.71
N LYS A 314 -12.58 4.55 -25.61
CA LYS A 314 -12.57 3.14 -25.22
C LYS A 314 -11.27 2.87 -24.45
N ARG A 315 -11.38 2.29 -23.25
CA ARG A 315 -10.22 1.77 -22.55
C ARG A 315 -9.62 0.67 -23.40
N GLU A 316 -8.37 0.83 -23.82
CA GLU A 316 -7.64 -0.27 -24.43
C GLU A 316 -7.55 -1.41 -23.41
N ALA A 317 -7.75 -2.64 -23.87
CA ALA A 317 -7.77 -3.81 -23.01
C ALA A 317 -6.33 -4.17 -22.58
N VAL A 318 -5.80 -3.43 -21.61
CA VAL A 318 -4.50 -3.71 -21.00
C VAL A 318 -4.58 -5.07 -20.32
N ALA A 319 -3.74 -6.02 -20.73
CA ALA A 319 -3.68 -7.33 -20.09
C ALA A 319 -3.39 -7.17 -18.58
N PRO A 320 -4.08 -7.89 -17.69
CA PRO A 320 -3.79 -7.84 -16.26
C PRO A 320 -2.35 -8.27 -16.01
N THR A 321 -1.66 -7.62 -15.07
CA THR A 321 -0.23 -7.90 -14.78
C THR A 321 0.00 -9.35 -14.33
N TYR A 322 -1.04 -10.00 -13.80
CA TYR A 322 -1.04 -11.42 -13.43
C TYR A 322 -2.22 -12.12 -14.11
N PRO A 323 -2.03 -13.33 -14.69
CA PRO A 323 -3.12 -14.15 -15.21
C PRO A 323 -4.05 -14.64 -14.09
N ASP A 324 -5.26 -15.09 -14.45
CA ASP A 324 -6.13 -15.85 -13.55
C ASP A 324 -5.88 -17.35 -13.82
N ASP A 325 -5.05 -17.98 -12.99
CA ASP A 325 -4.73 -19.41 -13.01
C ASP A 325 -5.41 -20.19 -11.86
N ALA A 326 -6.29 -19.51 -11.11
CA ALA A 326 -7.07 -20.06 -10.02
C ALA A 326 -7.98 -21.21 -10.47
N ARG A 327 -8.11 -22.22 -9.60
CA ARG A 327 -8.95 -23.41 -9.83
C ARG A 327 -9.97 -23.58 -8.71
N ALA A 328 -11.00 -24.39 -8.93
CA ALA A 328 -11.89 -24.82 -7.86
C ALA A 328 -11.09 -25.36 -6.65
N LEU A 329 -11.48 -24.97 -5.43
CA LEU A 329 -10.70 -25.26 -4.22
C LEU A 329 -10.46 -26.76 -4.00
N THR A 330 -11.41 -27.62 -4.37
CA THR A 330 -11.28 -29.09 -4.32
C THR A 330 -10.12 -29.61 -5.17
N ASP A 331 -9.90 -28.99 -6.32
CA ASP A 331 -8.97 -29.42 -7.35
C ASP A 331 -7.57 -28.89 -7.01
N ALA A 332 -7.50 -27.68 -6.46
CA ALA A 332 -6.30 -27.15 -5.81
C ALA A 332 -5.88 -28.03 -4.62
N GLU A 333 -6.79 -28.38 -3.70
CA GLU A 333 -6.51 -29.30 -2.60
C GLU A 333 -6.08 -30.70 -3.09
N ALA A 334 -6.65 -31.20 -4.19
CA ALA A 334 -6.25 -32.48 -4.80
C ALA A 334 -4.81 -32.40 -5.38
N ALA A 335 -4.50 -31.36 -6.16
CA ALA A 335 -3.17 -31.16 -6.75
C ALA A 335 -2.08 -30.96 -5.68
N VAL A 336 -2.38 -30.21 -4.60
CA VAL A 336 -1.47 -30.04 -3.45
C VAL A 336 -1.15 -31.38 -2.78
N ARG A 337 -2.16 -32.24 -2.57
CA ARG A 337 -1.94 -33.59 -2.03
C ARG A 337 -1.12 -34.46 -2.99
N ALA A 338 -1.43 -34.44 -4.29
CA ALA A 338 -0.76 -35.27 -5.29
C ALA A 338 0.76 -35.02 -5.36
N GLY A 339 1.19 -33.75 -5.44
CA GLY A 339 2.63 -33.42 -5.47
C GLY A 339 3.35 -33.60 -4.12
N ALA A 340 2.63 -33.51 -2.99
CA ALA A 340 3.19 -33.84 -1.67
C ALA A 340 3.45 -35.34 -1.55
N ASP A 341 2.52 -36.17 -2.03
CA ASP A 341 2.67 -37.62 -2.10
C ASP A 341 3.76 -38.01 -3.11
N GLU A 342 3.86 -37.36 -4.28
CA GLU A 342 4.97 -37.59 -5.22
C GLU A 342 6.34 -37.29 -4.60
N PHE A 343 6.45 -36.22 -3.81
CA PHE A 343 7.70 -35.92 -3.10
C PHE A 343 8.06 -36.98 -2.06
N PHE A 344 7.11 -37.34 -1.17
CA PHE A 344 7.39 -38.19 0.00
C PHE A 344 7.33 -39.70 -0.27
N GLU A 345 6.46 -40.16 -1.17
CA GLU A 345 6.26 -41.59 -1.48
C GLU A 345 7.09 -42.06 -2.68
N ARG A 346 7.58 -41.13 -3.52
CA ARG A 346 8.43 -41.45 -4.69
C ARG A 346 9.80 -40.79 -4.62
N TYR A 347 9.89 -39.46 -4.67
CA TYR A 347 11.17 -38.78 -4.91
C TYR A 347 12.20 -38.98 -3.79
N ALA A 348 11.79 -38.85 -2.53
CA ALA A 348 12.68 -39.10 -1.39
C ALA A 348 13.11 -40.58 -1.27
N PRO A 349 12.21 -41.59 -1.41
CA PRO A 349 12.60 -42.99 -1.50
C PRO A 349 13.56 -43.33 -2.66
N GLU A 350 13.33 -42.79 -3.86
CA GLU A 350 14.21 -42.98 -5.03
C GLU A 350 15.65 -42.51 -4.71
N TYR A 351 15.81 -41.29 -4.17
CA TYR A 351 17.11 -40.77 -3.75
C TYR A 351 17.75 -41.61 -2.61
N ARG A 352 16.97 -41.97 -1.59
CA ARG A 352 17.46 -42.78 -0.44
C ARG A 352 18.06 -44.10 -0.92
N ASN A 353 17.42 -44.74 -1.90
CA ASN A 353 17.89 -45.98 -2.49
C ASN A 353 19.15 -45.78 -3.35
N ALA A 354 19.20 -44.73 -4.18
CA ALA A 354 20.39 -44.38 -4.96
C ALA A 354 21.61 -44.08 -4.07
N LEU A 355 21.42 -43.34 -2.96
CA LEU A 355 22.48 -43.03 -2.01
C LEU A 355 22.97 -44.27 -1.25
N ALA A 356 22.08 -45.22 -0.96
CA ALA A 356 22.46 -46.52 -0.40
C ALA A 356 23.31 -47.34 -1.39
N ILE A 357 22.98 -47.33 -2.68
CA ILE A 357 23.78 -47.98 -3.73
C ILE A 357 25.18 -47.36 -3.84
N PHE A 358 25.28 -46.03 -3.85
CA PHE A 358 26.57 -45.33 -3.84
C PHE A 358 27.42 -45.67 -2.60
N ASN A 359 26.83 -45.57 -1.41
CA ASN A 359 27.53 -45.90 -0.15
C ASN A 359 27.94 -47.39 -0.06
N GLY A 360 27.26 -48.28 -0.80
CA GLY A 360 27.64 -49.68 -0.96
C GLY A 360 28.68 -49.95 -2.06
N GLY A 361 29.23 -48.91 -2.71
CA GLY A 361 30.19 -49.04 -3.82
C GLY A 361 29.57 -49.41 -5.17
N GLY A 362 28.23 -49.46 -5.28
CA GLY A 362 27.52 -49.82 -6.51
C GLY A 362 27.37 -48.70 -7.53
N ALA A 363 27.86 -47.49 -7.25
CA ALA A 363 27.91 -46.37 -8.17
C ALA A 363 29.20 -45.55 -7.98
N LEU A 364 29.74 -45.00 -9.07
CA LEU A 364 30.98 -44.21 -9.05
C LEU A 364 30.76 -42.72 -8.69
N LEU A 365 29.54 -42.21 -8.89
CA LEU A 365 29.17 -40.83 -8.61
C LEU A 365 28.13 -40.79 -7.49
N GLN A 366 28.29 -39.86 -6.55
CA GLN A 366 27.29 -39.62 -5.52
C GLN A 366 26.02 -39.05 -6.18
N PRO A 367 24.82 -39.59 -5.92
CA PRO A 367 23.59 -38.99 -6.41
C PRO A 367 23.39 -37.63 -5.74
N MET A 368 23.08 -36.61 -6.54
CA MET A 368 22.75 -35.28 -6.06
C MET A 368 21.24 -35.14 -5.87
N PRO A 369 20.75 -34.70 -4.69
CA PRO A 369 19.35 -34.39 -4.51
C PRO A 369 18.98 -33.05 -5.18
N ARG A 370 17.69 -32.84 -5.42
CA ARG A 370 17.13 -31.59 -5.94
C ARG A 370 16.18 -30.98 -4.90
N GLY A 371 16.09 -29.66 -4.90
CA GLY A 371 14.99 -28.94 -4.29
C GLY A 371 13.72 -29.02 -5.16
N LYS A 372 12.57 -28.86 -4.53
CA LYS A 372 11.24 -28.94 -5.14
C LYS A 372 10.35 -27.82 -4.61
N ILE A 373 10.02 -26.83 -5.44
CA ILE A 373 9.14 -25.72 -5.06
C ILE A 373 7.67 -26.12 -5.21
N PHE A 374 6.88 -25.76 -4.19
CA PHE A 374 5.43 -25.74 -4.23
C PHE A 374 4.95 -24.29 -3.98
N ARG A 375 4.59 -23.56 -5.06
CA ARG A 375 3.96 -22.24 -4.96
C ARG A 375 2.46 -22.40 -4.74
N ILE A 376 2.06 -22.60 -3.49
CA ILE A 376 0.67 -22.89 -3.11
C ILE A 376 0.08 -21.70 -2.37
N GLU A 377 -1.07 -21.21 -2.82
CA GLU A 377 -1.76 -20.08 -2.20
C GLU A 377 -2.06 -20.28 -0.70
N ALA A 378 -1.95 -19.18 0.05
CA ALA A 378 -2.12 -19.15 1.49
C ALA A 378 -3.51 -19.65 1.92
N GLY A 379 -3.54 -20.85 2.51
CA GLY A 379 -4.74 -21.48 3.05
C GLY A 379 -5.27 -22.68 2.27
N VAL A 380 -4.75 -23.00 1.07
CA VAL A 380 -5.19 -24.20 0.32
C VAL A 380 -4.93 -25.46 1.13
N GLY A 381 -3.77 -25.57 1.78
CA GLY A 381 -3.46 -26.68 2.71
C GLY A 381 -2.03 -27.21 2.66
N LYS A 382 -1.07 -26.46 2.08
CA LYS A 382 0.33 -26.87 1.83
C LYS A 382 0.96 -27.67 3.00
N THR A 383 0.94 -27.12 4.20
CA THR A 383 1.58 -27.69 5.39
C THR A 383 0.87 -28.95 5.87
N ASP A 384 -0.46 -28.98 5.82
CA ASP A 384 -1.26 -30.10 6.30
C ASP A 384 -1.17 -31.31 5.34
N ALA A 385 -1.13 -31.06 4.02
CA ALA A 385 -0.85 -32.09 3.02
C ALA A 385 0.57 -32.66 3.19
N ALA A 386 1.58 -31.79 3.34
CA ALA A 386 2.96 -32.22 3.58
C ALA A 386 3.09 -33.01 4.90
N VAL A 387 2.39 -32.64 5.97
CA VAL A 387 2.35 -33.39 7.25
C VAL A 387 1.73 -34.78 7.08
N VAL A 388 0.63 -34.92 6.32
CA VAL A 388 -0.01 -36.22 6.05
C VAL A 388 0.88 -37.13 5.20
N ALA A 389 1.50 -36.59 4.15
CA ALA A 389 2.43 -37.32 3.29
C ALA A 389 3.71 -37.74 4.04
N ALA A 390 4.33 -36.81 4.78
CA ALA A 390 5.49 -37.10 5.62
C ALA A 390 5.17 -38.15 6.70
N ALA A 391 4.00 -38.09 7.34
CA ALA A 391 3.62 -39.09 8.34
C ALA A 391 3.50 -40.51 7.76
N ARG A 392 3.13 -40.66 6.48
CA ARG A 392 3.23 -41.95 5.76
C ARG A 392 4.69 -42.35 5.55
N ALA A 393 5.52 -41.45 5.03
CA ALA A 393 6.95 -41.72 4.79
C ALA A 393 7.74 -42.07 6.06
N ILE A 394 7.47 -41.40 7.19
CA ILE A 394 8.08 -41.68 8.50
C ILE A 394 7.70 -43.08 9.00
N ARG A 395 6.44 -43.50 8.82
CA ARG A 395 6.01 -44.89 9.10
C ARG A 395 6.65 -45.91 8.16
N ALA A 396 6.99 -45.51 6.93
CA ALA A 396 7.82 -46.28 5.99
C ALA A 396 9.34 -46.16 6.24
N GLY A 397 9.75 -45.63 7.39
CA GLY A 397 11.15 -45.57 7.83
C GLY A 397 12.01 -44.53 7.09
N LEU A 398 11.42 -43.45 6.57
CA LEU A 398 12.19 -42.28 6.12
C LEU A 398 12.43 -41.33 7.29
N SER A 399 13.67 -40.89 7.45
CA SER A 399 14.00 -39.81 8.39
C SER A 399 13.64 -38.45 7.77
N VAL A 400 12.57 -37.82 8.27
CA VAL A 400 12.08 -36.53 7.76
C VAL A 400 12.36 -35.42 8.77
N VAL A 401 12.92 -34.30 8.29
CA VAL A 401 13.09 -33.07 9.07
C VAL A 401 12.25 -31.95 8.49
N PHE A 402 11.57 -31.20 9.35
CA PHE A 402 10.89 -29.96 8.99
C PHE A 402 11.70 -28.74 9.43
N ALA A 403 11.81 -27.72 8.58
CA ALA A 403 12.40 -26.44 8.89
C ALA A 403 11.33 -25.33 8.84
N VAL A 404 11.28 -24.51 9.88
CA VAL A 404 10.28 -23.43 10.06
C VAL A 404 10.95 -22.11 10.47
N PRO A 405 10.35 -20.93 10.25
CA PRO A 405 11.02 -19.67 10.56
C PRO A 405 11.13 -19.39 12.08
N ARG A 406 10.24 -19.95 12.92
CA ARG A 406 10.27 -19.76 14.39
C ARG A 406 9.94 -21.03 15.18
N VAL A 407 10.36 -21.05 16.46
CA VAL A 407 10.18 -22.18 17.39
C VAL A 407 8.69 -22.43 17.72
N ASP A 408 7.90 -21.38 17.89
CA ASP A 408 6.46 -21.44 18.19
C ASP A 408 5.65 -22.07 17.04
N LEU A 409 6.00 -21.74 15.79
CA LEU A 409 5.45 -22.41 14.60
C LEU A 409 5.90 -23.88 14.53
N GLY A 410 7.07 -24.20 15.08
CA GLY A 410 7.52 -25.59 15.27
C GLY A 410 6.67 -26.34 16.29
N ASP A 411 6.25 -25.70 17.37
CA ASP A 411 5.37 -26.31 18.39
C ASP A 411 3.94 -26.55 17.83
N GLU A 412 3.43 -25.62 17.00
CA GLU A 412 2.21 -25.87 16.20
C GLU A 412 2.39 -27.08 15.26
N LEU A 413 3.51 -27.17 14.55
CA LEU A 413 3.77 -28.24 13.59
C LEU A 413 3.97 -29.60 14.28
N ALA A 414 4.63 -29.64 15.44
CA ALA A 414 4.70 -30.83 16.30
C ALA A 414 3.29 -31.29 16.71
N THR A 415 2.40 -30.34 17.05
CA THR A 415 1.00 -30.64 17.37
C THR A 415 0.23 -31.23 16.17
N ARG A 416 0.54 -30.80 14.93
CA ARG A 416 -0.05 -31.39 13.71
C ARG A 416 0.47 -32.81 13.44
N LEU A 417 1.77 -33.05 13.61
CA LEU A 417 2.40 -34.37 13.47
C LEU A 417 1.90 -35.35 14.55
N ALA A 418 1.71 -34.89 15.79
CA ALA A 418 1.12 -35.70 16.86
C ALA A 418 -0.31 -36.17 16.54
N ARG A 419 -1.13 -35.34 15.88
CA ARG A 419 -2.47 -35.74 15.37
C ARG A 419 -2.40 -36.81 14.28
N GLN A 420 -1.27 -36.93 13.57
CA GLN A 420 -1.00 -38.01 12.62
C GLN A 420 -0.34 -39.24 13.28
N GLY A 421 -0.21 -39.27 14.61
CA GLY A 421 0.45 -40.36 15.35
C GLY A 421 1.98 -40.37 15.23
N ILE A 422 2.60 -39.21 14.98
CA ILE A 422 4.05 -39.04 14.89
C ILE A 422 4.56 -38.24 16.10
N ILE A 423 5.47 -38.83 16.87
CA ILE A 423 6.19 -38.16 17.95
C ILE A 423 7.26 -37.25 17.33
N ALA A 424 7.03 -35.94 17.32
CA ALA A 424 7.93 -34.94 16.74
C ALA A 424 8.40 -33.93 17.80
N HIS A 425 9.70 -33.63 17.83
CA HIS A 425 10.28 -32.63 18.76
C HIS A 425 10.87 -31.43 18.01
N VAL A 426 10.76 -30.24 18.61
CA VAL A 426 11.39 -29.01 18.12
C VAL A 426 12.77 -28.85 18.77
N TRP A 427 13.81 -28.78 17.95
CA TRP A 427 15.17 -28.50 18.42
C TRP A 427 15.29 -27.05 18.89
N ARG A 428 15.80 -26.84 20.11
CA ARG A 428 15.85 -25.51 20.74
C ARG A 428 17.28 -25.06 21.00
N GLY A 429 17.56 -23.81 20.58
CA GLY A 429 18.82 -23.13 20.89
C GLY A 429 18.99 -22.85 22.38
N ARG A 430 20.25 -22.72 22.83
CA ARG A 430 20.66 -22.61 24.24
C ARG A 430 19.92 -21.55 25.08
N GLU A 431 19.48 -20.47 24.45
CA GLU A 431 18.79 -19.35 25.11
C GLU A 431 17.27 -19.48 25.19
N ARG A 432 16.67 -20.42 24.43
CA ARG A 432 15.21 -20.61 24.41
C ARG A 432 14.70 -21.20 25.73
N PRO A 433 13.42 -21.02 26.09
CA PRO A 433 12.81 -21.69 27.22
C PRO A 433 12.87 -23.21 27.09
N ASP A 434 13.18 -23.90 28.20
CA ASP A 434 13.12 -25.36 28.31
C ASP A 434 11.65 -25.82 28.31
N PRO A 435 11.21 -26.74 27.43
CA PRO A 435 9.81 -27.15 27.36
C PRO A 435 9.33 -27.91 28.61
N GLU A 436 10.23 -28.59 29.32
CA GLU A 436 9.91 -29.29 30.58
C GLU A 436 10.04 -28.35 31.80
N ALA A 437 10.78 -27.24 31.66
CA ALA A 437 10.92 -26.22 32.69
C ALA A 437 10.78 -24.78 32.13
N PRO A 438 9.59 -24.33 31.69
CA PRO A 438 9.43 -23.08 30.91
C PRO A 438 9.88 -21.77 31.56
N LYS A 439 10.18 -21.78 32.87
CA LYS A 439 10.75 -20.65 33.61
C LYS A 439 12.29 -20.57 33.52
N THR A 440 12.94 -21.55 32.89
CA THR A 440 14.40 -21.63 32.72
C THR A 440 14.77 -21.73 31.24
N ARG A 441 16.04 -21.49 30.91
CA ARG A 441 16.59 -21.63 29.55
C ARG A 441 17.11 -23.04 29.33
N MET A 442 17.11 -23.52 28.09
CA MET A 442 17.74 -24.79 27.66
C MET A 442 19.17 -24.93 28.18
N CYS A 443 19.94 -23.84 28.28
CA CYS A 443 21.26 -23.83 28.92
C CYS A 443 21.21 -23.08 30.26
N LEU A 444 21.55 -23.78 31.35
CA LEU A 444 21.56 -23.24 32.71
C LEU A 444 22.80 -22.39 33.05
N ASN A 445 23.84 -22.43 32.20
CA ASN A 445 25.01 -21.55 32.30
C ASN A 445 25.20 -20.73 30.99
N PRO A 446 24.35 -19.72 30.74
CA PRO A 446 24.51 -18.84 29.58
C PRO A 446 25.82 -18.04 29.66
N SER A 447 26.28 -17.66 30.87
CA SER A 447 27.50 -16.85 31.02
C SER A 447 28.73 -17.49 30.35
N ALA A 448 28.96 -18.79 30.54
CA ALA A 448 30.08 -19.48 29.91
C ALA A 448 29.92 -19.62 28.38
N VAL A 449 28.68 -19.73 27.89
CA VAL A 449 28.38 -19.75 26.45
C VAL A 449 28.72 -18.40 25.82
N ASP A 450 28.39 -17.30 26.49
CA ASP A 450 28.62 -15.94 26.00
C ASP A 450 30.10 -15.54 26.12
N ASP A 451 30.77 -15.86 27.24
CA ASP A 451 32.23 -15.69 27.38
C ASP A 451 32.99 -16.48 26.29
N ALA A 452 32.55 -17.71 25.96
CA ALA A 452 33.16 -18.52 24.92
C ALA A 452 32.87 -18.02 23.50
N ARG A 453 31.70 -17.41 23.25
CA ARG A 453 31.41 -16.70 21.99
C ARG A 453 32.32 -15.49 21.81
N GLU A 454 32.46 -14.68 22.87
CA GLU A 454 33.29 -13.47 22.90
C GLU A 454 34.77 -13.81 22.63
N ALA A 455 35.28 -14.89 23.25
CA ALA A 455 36.63 -15.41 23.00
C ALA A 455 36.85 -16.00 21.59
N GLY A 456 35.77 -16.22 20.83
CA GLY A 456 35.80 -16.92 19.55
C GLY A 456 36.09 -18.42 19.69
N ALA A 457 35.43 -19.14 20.59
CA ALA A 457 35.50 -20.61 20.59
C ALA A 457 34.89 -21.22 19.32
N TRP A 458 35.58 -22.17 18.69
CA TRP A 458 35.10 -22.84 17.46
C TRP A 458 33.89 -23.76 17.71
N SER A 459 33.79 -24.35 18.90
CA SER A 459 32.64 -25.17 19.30
C SER A 459 32.27 -24.95 20.76
N ILE A 460 31.18 -24.21 20.99
CA ILE A 460 30.61 -23.97 22.32
C ILE A 460 30.34 -25.28 23.08
N ALA A 461 30.03 -26.38 22.38
CA ALA A 461 29.88 -27.68 23.04
C ALA A 461 31.21 -28.22 23.59
N ALA A 462 32.27 -28.19 22.77
CA ALA A 462 33.60 -28.69 23.13
C ALA A 462 34.34 -27.81 24.16
N THR A 463 34.02 -26.52 24.20
CA THR A 463 34.68 -25.55 25.10
C THR A 463 33.98 -25.42 26.46
N VAL A 464 32.64 -25.44 26.51
CA VAL A 464 31.89 -25.15 27.78
C VAL A 464 30.76 -26.13 28.13
N CYS A 465 30.62 -27.26 27.43
CA CYS A 465 29.71 -28.33 27.86
C CYS A 465 30.47 -29.59 28.26
N GLU A 466 31.29 -30.12 27.35
CA GLU A 466 32.10 -31.31 27.57
C GLU A 466 33.40 -31.19 26.79
N GLN A 467 34.53 -31.40 27.47
CA GLN A 467 35.87 -31.30 26.91
C GLN A 467 36.70 -32.52 27.34
N GLN A 468 37.51 -33.06 26.43
CA GLN A 468 38.50 -34.07 26.80
C GLN A 468 39.77 -33.38 27.31
N ASP A 469 40.03 -33.49 28.61
CA ASP A 469 41.28 -33.05 29.23
C ASP A 469 42.36 -34.08 28.87
N THR A 470 43.12 -33.79 27.81
CA THR A 470 44.17 -34.66 27.28
C THR A 470 45.36 -34.81 28.23
N LYS A 471 45.57 -33.86 29.15
CA LYS A 471 46.65 -33.90 30.14
C LYS A 471 46.29 -34.80 31.32
N ALA A 472 45.07 -34.68 31.86
CA ALA A 472 44.58 -35.55 32.93
C ALA A 472 43.87 -36.82 32.44
N ARG A 473 43.83 -37.06 31.12
CA ARG A 473 43.20 -38.21 30.44
C ARG A 473 41.75 -38.49 30.88
N ARG A 474 40.97 -37.43 31.11
CA ARG A 474 39.58 -37.50 31.60
C ARG A 474 38.65 -36.61 30.79
N ILE A 475 37.35 -36.90 30.87
CA ILE A 475 36.32 -36.01 30.36
C ILE A 475 35.96 -35.00 31.46
N VAL A 476 35.88 -33.72 31.10
CA VAL A 476 35.48 -32.61 31.97
C VAL A 476 34.16 -32.06 31.47
N ARG A 477 33.13 -32.05 32.34
CA ARG A 477 31.78 -31.59 32.02
C ARG A 477 31.42 -30.31 32.77
N CYS A 478 30.50 -29.54 32.19
CA CYS A 478 29.83 -28.42 32.85
C CYS A 478 29.03 -28.93 34.07
N PRO A 479 28.97 -28.20 35.20
CA PRO A 479 28.20 -28.63 36.38
C PRO A 479 26.69 -28.86 36.11
N HIS A 480 26.18 -28.33 35.00
CA HIS A 480 24.78 -28.47 34.56
C HIS A 480 24.61 -29.42 33.36
N PHE A 481 25.63 -30.19 32.98
CA PHE A 481 25.59 -31.03 31.78
C PHE A 481 24.41 -32.01 31.79
N GLU A 482 24.30 -32.82 32.84
CA GLU A 482 23.24 -33.84 33.00
C GLU A 482 21.84 -33.24 33.26
N THR A 483 21.73 -31.93 33.55
CA THR A 483 20.48 -31.29 34.01
C THR A 483 19.92 -30.21 33.08
N CYS A 484 20.70 -29.73 32.10
CA CYS A 484 20.24 -28.69 31.18
C CYS A 484 19.55 -29.26 29.93
N GLY A 485 18.40 -28.69 29.55
CA GLY A 485 17.61 -29.13 28.40
C GLY A 485 18.38 -29.19 27.08
N TYR A 486 19.40 -28.33 26.89
CA TYR A 486 20.21 -28.34 25.68
C TYR A 486 21.02 -29.63 25.50
N MET A 487 21.39 -30.30 26.60
CA MET A 487 22.00 -31.64 26.54
C MET A 487 20.93 -32.72 26.52
N ARG A 488 19.90 -32.63 27.37
CA ARG A 488 18.77 -33.57 27.44
C ARG A 488 18.09 -33.80 26.08
N GLN A 489 17.87 -32.75 25.28
CA GLN A 489 17.30 -32.87 23.93
C GLN A 489 18.18 -33.67 22.95
N ARG A 490 19.48 -33.84 23.21
CA ARG A 490 20.39 -34.61 22.34
C ARG A 490 20.29 -36.12 22.52
N GLU A 491 19.64 -36.54 23.60
CA GLU A 491 19.37 -37.94 23.92
C GLU A 491 17.94 -38.36 23.51
N ALA A 492 17.11 -37.39 23.12
CA ALA A 492 15.78 -37.63 22.60
C ALA A 492 15.84 -38.24 21.19
N ALA A 493 15.08 -39.31 20.97
CA ALA A 493 14.90 -39.96 19.68
C ALA A 493 13.44 -39.85 19.19
N PRO A 494 12.98 -38.66 18.75
CA PRO A 494 11.67 -38.50 18.15
C PRO A 494 11.61 -39.19 16.77
N GLN A 495 10.41 -39.46 16.28
CA GLN A 495 10.18 -39.99 14.93
C GLN A 495 10.38 -38.93 13.83
N ALA A 496 10.31 -37.64 14.18
CA ALA A 496 10.65 -36.52 13.31
C ALA A 496 11.26 -35.37 14.10
N TRP A 497 12.20 -34.65 13.48
CA TRP A 497 12.78 -33.43 14.04
C TRP A 497 12.21 -32.19 13.35
N ILE A 498 12.02 -31.13 14.13
CA ILE A 498 11.63 -29.80 13.64
C ILE A 498 12.72 -28.82 14.05
N VAL A 499 13.21 -28.02 13.11
CA VAL A 499 14.33 -27.08 13.29
C VAL A 499 13.96 -25.68 12.82
N THR A 500 14.68 -24.65 13.26
CA THR A 500 14.50 -23.30 12.70
C THR A 500 15.29 -23.12 11.40
N HIS A 501 14.84 -22.26 10.49
CA HIS A 501 15.58 -21.92 9.25
C HIS A 501 17.04 -21.55 9.52
N ALA A 502 17.31 -20.84 10.62
CA ALA A 502 18.67 -20.48 11.05
C ALA A 502 19.61 -21.67 11.33
N MET A 503 19.08 -22.89 11.53
CA MET A 503 19.89 -24.10 11.68
C MET A 503 20.36 -24.70 10.34
N LEU A 504 19.66 -24.41 9.23
CA LEU A 504 20.05 -24.91 7.90
C LEU A 504 21.43 -24.38 7.47
N PHE A 505 21.79 -23.18 7.92
CA PHE A 505 23.08 -22.53 7.69
C PHE A 505 24.19 -22.98 8.67
N LEU A 506 23.91 -23.95 9.53
CA LEU A 506 24.84 -24.51 10.52
C LEU A 506 25.02 -26.02 10.31
N PRO A 507 26.12 -26.64 10.78
CA PRO A 507 26.26 -28.09 10.75
C PRO A 507 25.11 -28.83 11.45
N LEU A 508 24.56 -29.84 10.76
CA LEU A 508 23.54 -30.75 11.27
C LEU A 508 23.95 -31.33 12.62
N PRO A 509 23.20 -31.11 13.71
CA PRO A 509 23.49 -31.71 15.00
C PRO A 509 23.45 -33.24 14.89
N ALA A 510 24.53 -33.92 15.28
CA ALA A 510 24.65 -35.38 15.14
C ALA A 510 23.52 -36.20 15.79
N ALA A 511 22.84 -35.64 16.80
CA ALA A 511 21.66 -36.24 17.45
C ALA A 511 20.39 -36.30 16.56
N ILE A 512 20.36 -35.57 15.43
CA ILE A 512 19.27 -35.65 14.45
C ILE A 512 19.46 -36.87 13.51
N GLY A 513 20.67 -37.44 13.42
CA GLY A 513 20.96 -38.58 12.57
C GLY A 513 21.01 -38.24 11.08
N ARG A 514 20.76 -39.22 10.20
CA ARG A 514 20.66 -39.00 8.74
C ARG A 514 19.32 -38.34 8.42
N VAL A 515 19.29 -37.46 7.42
CA VAL A 515 18.06 -36.90 6.84
C VAL A 515 17.81 -37.57 5.47
N ASP A 516 16.63 -38.13 5.27
CA ASP A 516 16.18 -38.71 4.00
C ASP A 516 15.32 -37.72 3.19
N ALA A 517 14.62 -36.81 3.87
CA ALA A 517 13.89 -35.70 3.27
C ALA A 517 13.87 -34.47 4.19
N LEU A 518 14.02 -33.29 3.60
CA LEU A 518 13.87 -31.99 4.25
C LEU A 518 12.60 -31.30 3.73
N ALA A 519 11.82 -30.67 4.61
CA ALA A 519 10.67 -29.86 4.23
C ALA A 519 10.78 -28.47 4.87
N ILE A 520 10.95 -27.43 4.06
CA ILE A 520 11.07 -26.04 4.48
C ILE A 520 9.72 -25.35 4.29
N ASP A 521 9.12 -24.81 5.35
CA ASP A 521 7.84 -24.09 5.29
C ASP A 521 8.04 -22.57 5.50
N GLU A 522 7.45 -21.77 4.61
CA GLU A 522 7.71 -20.33 4.44
C GLU A 522 9.14 -19.98 3.93
N ALA A 523 9.34 -18.71 3.57
CA ALA A 523 10.58 -18.22 2.96
C ALA A 523 11.82 -18.35 3.88
N PHE A 524 12.94 -18.83 3.31
CA PHE A 524 14.22 -18.99 4.02
C PHE A 524 15.42 -18.26 3.37
N VAL A 525 15.28 -17.81 2.11
CA VAL A 525 16.37 -17.24 1.27
C VAL A 525 17.14 -16.12 1.97
N SER A 526 16.43 -15.21 2.63
CA SER A 526 17.03 -14.06 3.33
C SER A 526 17.94 -14.44 4.51
N GLY A 527 17.87 -15.68 5.00
CA GLY A 527 18.81 -16.21 6.00
C GLY A 527 20.23 -16.44 5.46
N GLY A 528 20.38 -16.59 4.14
CA GLY A 528 21.69 -16.74 3.49
C GLY A 528 22.39 -15.43 3.14
N ILE A 529 21.68 -14.29 3.20
CA ILE A 529 22.19 -12.97 2.79
C ILE A 529 22.59 -12.16 4.02
N ALA A 530 23.87 -11.79 4.10
CA ALA A 530 24.42 -11.02 5.20
C ALA A 530 23.81 -9.61 5.30
N GLN A 531 22.97 -9.39 6.33
CA GLN A 531 22.24 -8.13 6.59
C GLN A 531 23.15 -6.90 6.81
N LYS A 532 24.44 -7.11 7.05
CA LYS A 532 25.50 -6.09 7.05
C LYS A 532 26.76 -6.70 6.44
N PRO A 533 27.55 -5.95 5.65
CA PRO A 533 28.86 -6.41 5.22
C PRO A 533 29.81 -6.59 6.40
N VAL A 534 30.75 -7.52 6.25
CA VAL A 534 31.97 -7.59 7.05
C VAL A 534 32.96 -6.59 6.44
N SER A 535 33.22 -5.49 7.15
CA SER A 535 34.16 -4.46 6.70
C SER A 535 35.52 -4.60 7.40
N ARG A 536 36.61 -4.37 6.66
CA ARG A 536 37.97 -4.20 7.20
C ARG A 536 38.77 -3.16 6.43
N ALA A 537 39.53 -2.34 7.15
CA ALA A 537 40.46 -1.41 6.55
C ALA A 537 41.67 -2.15 5.95
N LEU A 538 42.20 -1.63 4.84
CA LEU A 538 43.35 -2.22 4.16
C LEU A 538 44.54 -2.43 5.11
N ASP A 539 44.74 -1.48 6.04
CA ASP A 539 45.85 -1.49 6.98
C ASP A 539 45.61 -2.45 8.17
N GLU A 540 44.37 -2.83 8.50
CA GLU A 540 44.06 -3.94 9.43
C GLU A 540 44.43 -5.29 8.82
N ILE A 541 44.18 -5.46 7.52
CA ILE A 541 44.51 -6.68 6.76
C ILE A 541 46.04 -6.81 6.66
N GLU A 542 46.73 -5.73 6.27
CA GLU A 542 48.19 -5.66 6.21
C GLU A 542 48.83 -5.89 7.60
N GLY A 543 48.28 -5.25 8.64
CA GLY A 543 48.76 -5.31 10.02
C GLY A 543 48.39 -6.56 10.83
N ALA A 544 47.60 -7.50 10.31
CA ALA A 544 47.05 -8.64 11.06
C ALA A 544 48.10 -9.62 11.64
N GLY A 545 49.38 -9.50 11.29
CA GLY A 545 50.46 -10.34 11.81
C GLY A 545 50.47 -11.78 11.28
N VAL A 546 51.51 -12.53 11.59
CA VAL A 546 51.81 -13.88 11.04
C VAL A 546 52.28 -14.84 12.14
N LEU A 547 52.16 -16.14 11.91
CA LEU A 547 52.68 -17.17 12.80
C LEU A 547 54.21 -17.19 12.78
N ALA A 548 54.83 -16.78 13.89
CA ALA A 548 56.27 -16.80 14.08
C ALA A 548 56.85 -18.21 13.91
N GLY A 549 58.00 -18.32 13.22
CA GLY A 549 58.69 -19.58 12.99
C GLY A 549 58.15 -20.45 11.85
N SER A 550 57.09 -20.02 11.14
CA SER A 550 56.60 -20.74 9.95
C SER A 550 57.31 -20.27 8.67
N GLU A 551 57.81 -21.20 7.85
CA GLU A 551 58.43 -20.88 6.54
C GLU A 551 57.50 -20.11 5.59
N ASN A 552 56.18 -20.29 5.78
CA ASN A 552 55.14 -19.67 4.98
C ASN A 552 54.70 -18.28 5.47
N ALA A 553 55.25 -17.77 6.59
CA ALA A 553 54.95 -16.42 7.09
C ALA A 553 55.23 -15.33 6.03
N SER A 554 56.31 -15.49 5.26
CA SER A 554 56.68 -14.60 4.15
C SER A 554 55.68 -14.67 2.99
N LYS A 555 55.12 -15.85 2.69
CA LYS A 555 54.07 -16.02 1.67
C LYS A 555 52.78 -15.33 2.10
N MET A 556 52.35 -15.52 3.35
CA MET A 556 51.16 -14.87 3.89
C MET A 556 51.26 -13.34 3.85
N LYS A 557 52.45 -12.79 4.13
CA LYS A 557 52.73 -11.35 3.95
C LYS A 557 52.63 -10.94 2.48
N ALA A 558 53.26 -11.68 1.57
CA ALA A 558 53.25 -11.39 0.13
C ALA A 558 51.84 -11.45 -0.51
N TRP A 559 51.00 -12.41 -0.11
CA TRP A 559 49.61 -12.52 -0.59
C TRP A 559 48.74 -11.37 -0.08
N ARG A 560 48.84 -11.00 1.21
CA ARG A 560 48.17 -9.81 1.74
C ARG A 560 48.65 -8.55 1.02
N GLU A 561 49.96 -8.36 0.85
CA GLU A 561 50.49 -7.24 0.06
C GLU A 561 49.98 -7.23 -1.38
N ALA A 562 49.80 -8.40 -2.03
CA ALA A 562 49.20 -8.49 -3.36
C ALA A 562 47.74 -8.04 -3.38
N LEU A 563 46.92 -8.51 -2.43
CA LEU A 563 45.54 -8.05 -2.25
C LEU A 563 45.47 -6.54 -2.00
N ILE A 564 46.36 -6.02 -1.15
CA ILE A 564 46.44 -4.59 -0.86
C ILE A 564 46.95 -3.78 -2.06
N ARG A 565 47.85 -4.31 -2.90
CA ARG A 565 48.23 -3.69 -4.19
C ARG A 565 47.03 -3.65 -5.16
N ALA A 566 46.34 -4.77 -5.35
CA ALA A 566 45.14 -4.85 -6.20
C ALA A 566 44.05 -3.86 -5.74
N ALA A 567 43.81 -3.80 -4.42
CA ALA A 567 42.89 -2.84 -3.80
C ALA A 567 43.34 -1.39 -4.02
N ARG A 568 44.58 -1.04 -3.65
CA ARG A 568 45.12 0.32 -3.79
C ARG A 568 45.16 0.79 -5.27
N ALA A 569 45.31 -0.11 -6.24
CA ALA A 569 45.28 0.20 -7.68
C ALA A 569 43.87 0.26 -8.31
N SER A 570 42.84 -0.27 -7.64
CA SER A 570 41.45 -0.25 -8.12
C SER A 570 40.70 1.01 -7.67
N GLU A 571 39.62 1.37 -8.36
CA GLU A 571 38.66 2.41 -7.92
C GLU A 571 37.72 1.91 -6.79
N ASP A 572 36.94 2.82 -6.18
CA ASP A 572 36.00 2.47 -5.10
C ASP A 572 34.69 1.89 -5.66
N GLY A 573 34.62 0.56 -5.76
CA GLY A 573 33.48 -0.19 -6.30
C GLY A 573 33.66 -1.71 -6.19
N PRO A 574 32.88 -2.51 -6.95
CA PRO A 574 33.06 -3.96 -7.06
C PRO A 574 34.51 -4.36 -7.36
N LEU A 575 35.08 -5.29 -6.59
CA LEU A 575 36.47 -5.72 -6.75
C LEU A 575 36.64 -6.48 -8.07
N SER A 576 37.70 -6.17 -8.84
CA SER A 576 37.90 -6.77 -10.17
C SER A 576 38.81 -8.00 -10.14
N HIS A 577 38.41 -9.03 -10.89
CA HIS A 577 39.19 -10.26 -11.11
C HIS A 577 40.55 -9.93 -11.74
N ALA A 578 40.55 -9.14 -12.81
CA ALA A 578 41.75 -8.71 -13.52
C ALA A 578 42.73 -7.92 -12.62
N ALA A 579 42.24 -7.17 -11.63
CA ALA A 579 43.09 -6.44 -10.69
C ALA A 579 43.80 -7.35 -9.68
N LEU A 580 43.13 -8.42 -9.23
CA LEU A 580 43.72 -9.45 -8.37
C LEU A 580 44.73 -10.31 -9.14
N ALA A 581 44.38 -10.74 -10.35
CA ALA A 581 45.25 -11.49 -11.24
C ALA A 581 46.52 -10.68 -11.60
N ALA A 582 46.38 -9.39 -11.94
CA ALA A 582 47.50 -8.50 -12.23
C ALA A 582 48.40 -8.21 -11.01
N ALA A 583 47.91 -8.39 -9.79
CA ALA A 583 48.72 -8.32 -8.57
C ALA A 583 49.46 -9.63 -8.24
N GLY A 584 49.21 -10.71 -9.00
CA GLY A 584 49.83 -12.02 -8.86
C GLY A 584 49.12 -12.98 -7.91
N LEU A 585 47.79 -12.88 -7.75
CA LEU A 585 47.00 -13.82 -6.94
C LEU A 585 46.27 -14.85 -7.82
N THR A 586 46.34 -16.12 -7.42
CA THR A 586 45.54 -17.23 -7.96
C THR A 586 44.51 -17.75 -6.95
N ALA A 587 43.59 -18.62 -7.39
CA ALA A 587 42.66 -19.31 -6.49
C ALA A 587 43.40 -20.20 -5.47
N ASP A 588 44.47 -20.89 -5.88
CA ASP A 588 45.32 -21.71 -5.00
C ASP A 588 46.08 -20.88 -3.94
N ASP A 589 46.55 -19.68 -4.30
CA ASP A 589 47.16 -18.73 -3.36
C ASP A 589 46.14 -18.31 -2.30
N ALA A 590 44.91 -18.00 -2.70
CA ALA A 590 43.84 -17.56 -1.80
C ALA A 590 43.34 -18.70 -0.89
N ALA A 591 43.15 -19.91 -1.43
CA ALA A 591 42.83 -21.11 -0.66
C ALA A 591 43.94 -21.45 0.35
N SER A 592 45.21 -21.30 -0.05
CA SER A 592 46.36 -21.42 0.84
C SER A 592 46.34 -20.36 1.94
N ALA A 593 46.14 -19.08 1.58
CA ALA A 593 46.07 -17.96 2.50
C ALA A 593 44.97 -18.15 3.57
N ARG A 594 43.78 -18.60 3.16
CA ARG A 594 42.69 -19.01 4.07
C ARG A 594 43.15 -20.05 5.09
N GLY A 595 43.91 -21.06 4.66
CA GLY A 595 44.50 -22.07 5.56
C GLY A 595 45.45 -21.47 6.60
N PHE A 596 46.24 -20.46 6.24
CA PHE A 596 47.13 -19.77 7.20
C PHE A 596 46.39 -18.80 8.13
N GLU A 597 45.30 -18.16 7.69
CA GLU A 597 44.42 -17.41 8.60
C GLU A 597 43.71 -18.35 9.58
N GLN A 598 43.33 -19.56 9.15
CA GLN A 598 42.79 -20.60 10.04
C GLN A 598 43.85 -21.09 11.04
N ALA A 599 45.13 -21.19 10.64
CA ALA A 599 46.21 -21.52 11.56
C ALA A 599 46.53 -20.40 12.59
N ARG A 600 46.20 -19.14 12.30
CA ARG A 600 46.28 -18.01 13.27
C ARG A 600 45.22 -18.05 14.36
N TYR A 601 44.22 -18.93 14.24
CA TYR A 601 43.09 -19.02 15.17
C TYR A 601 43.53 -19.64 16.51
N ALA A 602 43.48 -18.87 17.59
CA ALA A 602 43.90 -19.32 18.92
C ALA A 602 42.78 -20.08 19.64
N ASP A 603 43.10 -21.20 20.28
CA ASP A 603 42.22 -21.79 21.30
C ASP A 603 42.12 -20.81 22.49
N PRO A 604 40.91 -20.37 22.89
CA PRO A 604 40.71 -19.56 24.10
C PRO A 604 41.22 -20.22 25.39
N GLY A 605 41.41 -21.55 25.41
CA GLY A 605 41.77 -22.30 26.61
C GLY A 605 40.67 -22.32 27.69
N ILE A 606 39.47 -21.84 27.35
CA ILE A 606 38.29 -21.90 28.22
C ILE A 606 37.85 -23.36 28.37
N THR A 607 37.53 -23.76 29.61
CA THR A 607 37.10 -25.13 29.94
C THR A 607 35.76 -25.15 30.69
N PRO A 608 35.02 -26.27 30.72
CA PRO A 608 33.68 -26.32 31.33
C PRO A 608 33.60 -26.07 32.84
N LEU A 609 34.73 -26.13 33.55
CA LEU A 609 34.86 -25.83 35.00
C LEU A 609 35.59 -24.51 35.28
N MET A 610 35.83 -23.69 34.27
CA MET A 610 36.59 -22.44 34.43
C MET A 610 35.75 -21.32 35.07
N GLU A 611 36.31 -20.69 36.11
CA GLU A 611 35.71 -19.56 36.84
C GLU A 611 35.38 -18.37 35.93
N PRO A 612 34.24 -17.66 36.12
CA PRO A 612 33.80 -16.60 35.20
C PRO A 612 34.82 -15.46 35.02
N ARG A 613 35.60 -15.12 36.06
CA ARG A 613 36.67 -14.10 35.98
C ARG A 613 37.81 -14.54 35.07
N GLU A 614 38.19 -15.82 35.09
CA GLU A 614 39.21 -16.37 34.20
C GLU A 614 38.68 -16.41 32.77
N ARG A 615 37.45 -16.90 32.55
CA ARG A 615 36.82 -16.96 31.20
C ARG A 615 36.74 -15.59 30.54
N LYS A 616 36.36 -14.55 31.26
CA LYS A 616 36.34 -13.17 30.73
C LYS A 616 37.72 -12.63 30.42
N ARG A 617 38.76 -13.00 31.19
CA ARG A 617 40.14 -12.65 30.83
C ARG A 617 40.57 -13.38 29.55
N ARG A 618 40.25 -14.66 29.39
CA ARG A 618 40.46 -15.41 28.13
C ARG A 618 39.73 -14.80 26.94
N ALA A 619 38.49 -14.35 27.13
CA ALA A 619 37.71 -13.67 26.10
C ALA A 619 38.38 -12.36 25.64
N ALA A 620 38.90 -11.57 26.57
CA ALA A 620 39.70 -10.39 26.25
C ALA A 620 41.07 -10.72 25.63
N GLU A 621 41.70 -11.84 26.02
CA GLU A 621 42.99 -12.32 25.47
C GLU A 621 42.88 -12.74 23.99
N THR A 622 41.82 -13.47 23.58
CA THR A 622 41.73 -14.07 22.23
C THR A 622 40.60 -13.56 21.34
N GLY A 623 39.58 -12.87 21.87
CA GLY A 623 38.36 -12.55 21.11
C GLY A 623 38.60 -11.66 19.89
N ALA A 624 39.41 -10.61 20.03
CA ALA A 624 39.71 -9.67 18.96
C ALA A 624 40.53 -10.32 17.82
N SER A 625 41.57 -11.09 18.15
CA SER A 625 42.41 -11.79 17.18
C SER A 625 41.65 -12.91 16.46
N ASN A 626 40.84 -13.69 17.18
CA ASN A 626 39.99 -14.73 16.59
C ASN A 626 38.88 -14.17 15.71
N LYS A 627 38.32 -12.99 16.05
CA LYS A 627 37.39 -12.27 15.17
C LYS A 627 38.10 -11.80 13.89
N LEU A 628 39.27 -11.19 13.98
CA LEU A 628 40.03 -10.77 12.80
C LEU A 628 40.44 -11.97 11.93
N ALA A 629 40.89 -13.08 12.53
CA ALA A 629 41.19 -14.31 11.79
C ALA A 629 39.95 -14.86 11.07
N ARG A 630 38.78 -14.93 11.73
CA ARG A 630 37.53 -15.41 11.09
C ARG A 630 37.08 -14.54 9.92
N ASP A 631 37.13 -13.23 10.08
CA ASP A 631 36.70 -12.28 9.06
C ASP A 631 37.67 -12.30 7.85
N LEU A 632 38.96 -12.58 8.07
CA LEU A 632 39.95 -12.81 7.00
C LEU A 632 39.80 -14.18 6.33
N ILE A 633 39.46 -15.26 7.08
CA ILE A 633 39.15 -16.58 6.50
C ILE A 633 38.00 -16.45 5.48
N ALA A 634 36.92 -15.76 5.86
CA ALA A 634 35.78 -15.53 4.98
C ALA A 634 36.16 -14.70 3.73
N LEU A 635 37.05 -13.70 3.88
CA LEU A 635 37.55 -12.92 2.75
C LEU A 635 38.40 -13.76 1.79
N TRP A 636 39.32 -14.59 2.30
CA TRP A 636 40.15 -15.44 1.42
C TRP A 636 39.37 -16.60 0.78
N ASP A 637 38.35 -17.15 1.44
CA ASP A 637 37.43 -18.12 0.82
C ASP A 637 36.66 -17.49 -0.34
N GLU A 638 36.16 -16.25 -0.20
CA GLU A 638 35.48 -15.55 -1.29
C GLU A 638 36.45 -15.11 -2.41
N ILE A 639 37.69 -14.73 -2.08
CA ILE A 639 38.74 -14.44 -3.09
C ILE A 639 39.08 -15.71 -3.89
N ALA A 640 39.20 -16.87 -3.23
CA ALA A 640 39.47 -18.14 -3.91
C ALA A 640 38.33 -18.49 -4.88
N ALA A 641 37.08 -18.47 -4.41
CA ALA A 641 35.91 -18.75 -5.25
C ALA A 641 35.73 -17.74 -6.39
N PHE A 642 36.07 -16.46 -6.16
CA PHE A 642 35.99 -15.41 -7.18
C PHE A 642 37.09 -15.50 -8.23
N LEU A 643 38.29 -15.97 -7.88
CA LEU A 643 39.40 -16.17 -8.83
C LEU A 643 39.28 -17.46 -9.65
N ASP A 644 38.66 -18.51 -9.09
CA ASP A 644 38.29 -19.75 -9.79
C ASP A 644 37.16 -19.53 -10.81
N GLY A 645 36.28 -18.55 -10.54
CA GLY A 645 35.21 -18.13 -11.44
C GLY A 645 35.63 -17.16 -12.55
N GLU A 646 34.83 -17.09 -13.61
CA GLU A 646 35.08 -16.24 -14.80
C GLU A 646 34.53 -14.79 -14.68
N THR A 647 33.95 -14.44 -13.52
CA THR A 647 33.22 -13.18 -13.33
C THR A 647 34.15 -11.95 -13.25
N PRO A 648 34.08 -10.95 -14.16
CA PRO A 648 35.07 -9.86 -14.21
C PRO A 648 35.14 -8.93 -12.99
N LYS A 649 34.03 -8.83 -12.24
CA LYS A 649 33.85 -8.03 -11.02
C LYS A 649 33.01 -8.80 -10.01
N SER A 650 33.31 -8.68 -8.72
CA SER A 650 32.61 -9.40 -7.64
C SER A 650 31.35 -8.66 -7.18
N GLY A 651 30.23 -9.37 -7.10
CA GLY A 651 29.00 -8.89 -6.47
C GLY A 651 29.01 -8.97 -4.93
N ARG A 652 30.01 -9.66 -4.36
CA ARG A 652 30.15 -9.91 -2.92
C ARG A 652 31.28 -9.13 -2.26
N MET A 653 32.33 -8.77 -3.00
CA MET A 653 33.48 -8.00 -2.52
C MET A 653 33.52 -6.60 -3.14
N ARG A 654 33.57 -5.57 -2.29
CA ARG A 654 33.60 -4.16 -2.70
C ARG A 654 34.72 -3.40 -2.01
N LEU A 655 35.33 -2.46 -2.74
CA LEU A 655 36.13 -1.38 -2.17
C LEU A 655 35.23 -0.18 -1.86
N ALA A 656 35.36 0.34 -0.64
CA ALA A 656 34.62 1.48 -0.14
C ALA A 656 35.48 2.32 0.82
N ARG A 657 34.86 3.34 1.43
CA ARG A 657 35.47 4.13 2.49
C ARG A 657 34.58 4.08 3.72
N ASP A 658 35.22 3.90 4.87
CA ASP A 658 34.55 3.95 6.16
C ASP A 658 33.95 5.36 6.39
N PRO A 659 32.64 5.49 6.71
CA PRO A 659 32.00 6.80 6.84
C PRO A 659 32.50 7.68 7.98
N GLU A 660 33.14 7.11 9.01
CA GLU A 660 33.57 7.85 10.21
C GLU A 660 35.05 8.27 10.13
N SER A 661 35.93 7.38 9.68
CA SER A 661 37.38 7.59 9.57
C SER A 661 37.86 7.99 8.18
N GLY A 662 37.05 7.77 7.13
CA GLY A 662 37.46 7.94 5.73
C GLY A 662 38.47 6.89 5.23
N ALA A 663 38.87 5.94 6.09
CA ALA A 663 39.82 4.88 5.75
C ALA A 663 39.28 3.99 4.63
N ARG A 664 40.17 3.49 3.77
CA ARG A 664 39.76 2.61 2.67
C ARG A 664 39.53 1.19 3.20
N ILE A 665 38.36 0.64 2.90
CA ILE A 665 37.90 -0.66 3.40
C ILE A 665 37.59 -1.62 2.26
N ILE A 666 37.76 -2.92 2.52
CA ILE A 666 37.06 -3.98 1.80
C ILE A 666 35.77 -4.28 2.58
N GLU A 667 34.63 -4.21 1.89
CA GLU A 667 33.35 -4.75 2.33
C GLU A 667 33.14 -6.13 1.71
N LEU A 668 32.86 -7.13 2.54
CA LEU A 668 32.50 -8.48 2.14
C LEU A 668 31.04 -8.77 2.52
N ARG A 669 30.22 -9.18 1.56
CA ARG A 669 28.90 -9.78 1.78
C ARG A 669 28.97 -11.27 1.41
N PRO A 670 29.27 -12.17 2.36
CA PRO A 670 29.38 -13.58 2.05
C PRO A 670 27.98 -14.17 1.82
N LEU A 671 27.83 -14.99 0.77
CA LEU A 671 26.63 -15.80 0.58
C LEU A 671 26.72 -17.04 1.47
N THR A 672 25.86 -17.12 2.50
CA THR A 672 25.79 -18.29 3.38
C THR A 672 24.79 -19.30 2.83
N THR A 673 25.27 -20.47 2.43
CA THR A 673 24.43 -21.54 1.87
C THR A 673 23.91 -22.49 2.94
N VAL A 674 22.86 -23.26 2.63
CA VAL A 674 22.41 -24.39 3.44
C VAL A 674 23.58 -25.39 3.55
N HIS A 675 24.03 -25.61 4.78
CA HIS A 675 25.26 -26.34 5.06
C HIS A 675 25.17 -27.77 4.55
N ALA A 676 26.23 -28.26 3.88
CA ALA A 676 26.21 -29.48 3.08
C ALA A 676 25.77 -30.78 3.82
N SER A 677 25.78 -30.78 5.15
CA SER A 677 25.21 -31.85 5.98
C SER A 677 23.69 -32.01 5.88
N TRP A 678 22.97 -30.97 5.45
CA TRP A 678 21.50 -31.00 5.24
C TRP A 678 21.10 -31.48 3.83
N ARG A 679 22.05 -31.89 2.98
CA ARG A 679 21.80 -32.31 1.59
C ARG A 679 20.92 -33.56 1.52
N ALA A 680 19.62 -33.32 1.37
CA ALA A 680 18.58 -34.28 1.12
C ALA A 680 17.59 -33.72 0.07
N PRO A 681 16.74 -34.55 -0.55
CA PRO A 681 15.53 -34.11 -1.24
C PRO A 681 14.82 -33.06 -0.40
N THR A 682 14.59 -31.88 -0.97
CA THR A 682 14.10 -30.72 -0.21
C THR A 682 12.80 -30.18 -0.80
N LEU A 683 11.70 -30.27 -0.05
CA LEU A 683 10.41 -29.65 -0.40
C LEU A 683 10.35 -28.23 0.15
N ILE A 684 9.93 -27.26 -0.66
CA ILE A 684 9.82 -25.85 -0.29
C ILE A 684 8.35 -25.42 -0.39
N LEU A 685 7.74 -25.09 0.74
CA LEU A 685 6.32 -24.78 0.89
C LEU A 685 6.14 -23.27 1.11
N ASP A 686 6.15 -22.48 0.05
CA ASP A 686 6.06 -21.01 0.13
C ASP A 686 5.09 -20.47 -0.93
N ALA A 687 4.03 -19.78 -0.48
CA ALA A 687 3.04 -19.14 -1.34
C ALA A 687 3.62 -18.00 -2.20
N THR A 688 4.82 -17.57 -1.85
CA THR A 688 5.55 -16.40 -2.36
C THR A 688 7.00 -16.76 -2.71
N ALA A 689 7.26 -18.04 -3.00
CA ALA A 689 8.59 -18.53 -3.36
C ALA A 689 9.13 -17.85 -4.63
N PRO A 690 10.40 -17.40 -4.64
CA PRO A 690 10.98 -16.73 -5.81
C PRO A 690 11.31 -17.75 -6.92
N PRO A 691 11.77 -17.31 -8.11
CA PRO A 691 12.31 -18.22 -9.13
C PRO A 691 13.48 -19.08 -8.59
N PRO A 692 13.72 -20.28 -9.17
CA PRO A 692 14.85 -21.15 -8.82
C PRO A 692 16.18 -20.42 -8.70
N SER A 693 16.49 -19.50 -9.63
CA SER A 693 17.73 -18.69 -9.65
C SER A 693 18.00 -17.85 -8.39
N VAL A 694 17.00 -17.63 -7.53
CA VAL A 694 17.13 -16.96 -6.22
C VAL A 694 17.24 -17.97 -5.06
N ILE A 695 16.67 -19.18 -5.22
CA ILE A 695 16.70 -20.24 -4.21
C ILE A 695 17.98 -21.09 -4.32
N GLU A 696 18.34 -21.52 -5.53
CA GLU A 696 19.44 -22.45 -5.82
C GLU A 696 20.79 -21.99 -5.22
N PRO A 697 21.19 -20.69 -5.30
CA PRO A 697 22.42 -20.22 -4.68
C PRO A 697 22.42 -20.35 -3.15
N VAL A 698 21.25 -20.23 -2.49
CA VAL A 698 21.12 -20.36 -1.04
C VAL A 698 20.98 -21.82 -0.62
N LEU A 699 20.23 -22.64 -1.37
CA LEU A 699 20.00 -24.05 -1.07
C LEU A 699 21.23 -24.93 -1.36
N GLY A 700 22.06 -24.54 -2.34
CA GLY A 700 23.20 -25.33 -2.78
C GLY A 700 22.82 -26.63 -3.51
N LEU A 701 21.62 -26.66 -4.09
CA LEU A 701 21.04 -27.73 -4.93
C LEU A 701 20.27 -27.08 -6.08
N GLU A 702 20.17 -27.76 -7.24
CA GLU A 702 19.23 -27.41 -8.31
C GLU A 702 17.77 -27.55 -7.82
N VAL A 703 16.85 -26.73 -8.35
CA VAL A 703 15.47 -26.65 -7.85
C VAL A 703 14.45 -26.74 -8.99
N ASP A 704 13.62 -27.79 -8.97
CA ASP A 704 12.49 -27.92 -9.89
C ASP A 704 11.20 -27.33 -9.26
N GLU A 705 10.30 -26.82 -10.08
CA GLU A 705 8.94 -26.46 -9.64
C GLU A 705 8.00 -27.66 -9.81
N ILE A 706 7.36 -28.11 -8.72
CA ILE A 706 6.33 -29.17 -8.78
C ILE A 706 5.00 -28.56 -9.24
N ALA A 707 4.58 -27.45 -8.64
CA ALA A 707 3.38 -26.74 -9.07
C ALA A 707 3.32 -25.29 -8.57
N SER A 708 2.68 -24.43 -9.39
CA SER A 708 1.98 -23.23 -8.97
C SER A 708 0.49 -23.55 -8.86
N ILE A 709 -0.14 -23.23 -7.72
CA ILE A 709 -1.54 -23.55 -7.40
C ILE A 709 -2.19 -22.37 -6.66
N ALA A 710 -2.96 -21.57 -7.42
CA ALA A 710 -3.96 -20.64 -6.90
C ALA A 710 -5.35 -21.31 -6.82
N ALA A 711 -6.21 -20.81 -5.92
CA ALA A 711 -7.55 -21.35 -5.71
C ALA A 711 -8.62 -20.25 -5.74
N GLU A 712 -9.80 -20.58 -6.27
CA GLU A 712 -10.94 -19.67 -6.27
C GLU A 712 -11.36 -19.35 -4.82
N TRP A 713 -11.28 -18.08 -4.44
CA TRP A 713 -11.77 -17.62 -3.14
C TRP A 713 -13.29 -17.78 -3.04
N SER A 714 -13.81 -17.91 -1.81
CA SER A 714 -15.24 -17.98 -1.54
C SER A 714 -16.02 -16.82 -2.21
N PRO A 715 -17.24 -17.06 -2.74
CA PRO A 715 -18.10 -16.00 -3.27
C PRO A 715 -18.57 -15.02 -2.19
N HIS A 716 -18.44 -15.36 -0.90
CA HIS A 716 -18.86 -14.54 0.23
C HIS A 716 -17.84 -13.45 0.61
N ARG A 717 -17.34 -12.72 -0.40
CA ARG A 717 -16.29 -11.70 -0.30
C ARG A 717 -16.68 -10.40 -1.00
N PHE A 718 -16.09 -9.29 -0.58
CA PHE A 718 -16.05 -8.04 -1.35
C PHE A 718 -14.64 -7.42 -1.29
N VAL A 719 -13.92 -7.48 -2.41
CA VAL A 719 -12.53 -7.01 -2.54
C VAL A 719 -12.49 -5.70 -3.32
N ARG A 720 -12.05 -4.61 -2.68
CA ARG A 720 -11.86 -3.30 -3.30
C ARG A 720 -10.39 -2.89 -3.24
N GLN A 721 -9.81 -2.49 -4.36
CA GLN A 721 -8.51 -1.83 -4.39
C GLN A 721 -8.69 -0.30 -4.50
N ILE A 722 -7.99 0.45 -3.64
CA ILE A 722 -8.07 1.90 -3.54
C ILE A 722 -6.73 2.48 -4.00
N VAL A 723 -6.71 2.99 -5.23
CA VAL A 723 -5.54 3.56 -5.92
C VAL A 723 -5.40 5.06 -5.66
N GLY A 724 -4.27 5.65 -6.05
CA GLY A 724 -3.99 7.09 -5.93
C GLY A 724 -3.66 7.57 -4.51
N ALA A 725 -3.79 6.70 -3.50
CA ALA A 725 -3.67 7.05 -2.09
C ALA A 725 -2.25 7.55 -1.72
N PRO A 726 -2.10 8.61 -0.90
CA PRO A 726 -0.82 9.19 -0.51
C PRO A 726 -0.10 8.39 0.61
N VAL A 727 -0.14 7.06 0.54
CA VAL A 727 0.29 6.13 1.60
C VAL A 727 1.76 5.67 1.51
N SER A 728 2.57 6.25 0.63
CA SER A 728 4.02 6.00 0.62
C SER A 728 4.70 6.67 1.82
N SER A 729 5.74 6.03 2.37
CA SER A 729 6.42 6.48 3.60
C SER A 729 6.87 7.96 3.54
N THR A 730 7.31 8.45 2.37
CA THR A 730 7.65 9.86 2.15
C THR A 730 6.43 10.79 2.25
N LYS A 731 5.29 10.46 1.62
CA LYS A 731 4.05 11.27 1.67
C LYS A 731 3.43 11.28 3.08
N LEU A 732 3.63 10.20 3.84
CA LEU A 732 3.25 10.07 5.25
C LEU A 732 4.25 10.75 6.22
N GLY A 733 5.40 11.25 5.74
CA GLY A 733 6.45 11.91 6.55
C GLY A 733 7.32 10.97 7.38
N LEU A 734 7.21 9.65 7.18
CA LEU A 734 7.87 8.62 8.00
C LEU A 734 9.40 8.54 7.76
N THR A 735 9.91 9.29 6.78
CA THR A 735 11.33 9.37 6.42
C THR A 735 12.10 10.49 7.12
N GLY A 736 11.46 11.21 8.06
CA GLY A 736 12.09 12.29 8.84
C GLY A 736 12.52 13.53 8.04
N LYS A 737 12.05 13.68 6.79
CA LYS A 737 12.36 14.82 5.90
C LYS A 737 11.08 15.34 5.25
N GLY A 738 10.69 16.55 5.63
CA GLY A 738 9.46 17.22 5.19
C GLY A 738 8.28 17.03 6.16
N GLU A 739 7.34 17.97 6.15
CA GLU A 739 6.09 17.87 6.91
C GLU A 739 5.17 16.82 6.27
N GLY A 740 5.10 15.65 6.89
CA GLY A 740 4.21 14.57 6.45
C GLY A 740 2.75 15.00 6.50
N ASN A 741 1.96 14.62 5.50
CA ASN A 741 0.58 15.05 5.38
C ASN A 741 -0.32 14.44 6.48
N ALA A 742 -0.41 15.11 7.63
CA ALA A 742 -1.15 14.66 8.82
C ALA A 742 -2.61 14.30 8.51
N ARG A 743 -3.26 15.08 7.63
CA ARG A 743 -4.63 14.83 7.15
C ARG A 743 -4.80 13.45 6.48
N THR A 744 -3.74 12.87 5.91
CA THR A 744 -3.80 11.49 5.38
C THR A 744 -4.03 10.48 6.50
N PHE A 745 -3.41 10.68 7.67
CA PHE A 745 -3.66 9.82 8.83
C PHE A 745 -5.09 10.01 9.37
N ASP A 746 -5.62 11.23 9.39
CA ASP A 746 -7.01 11.47 9.79
C ASP A 746 -8.00 10.80 8.83
N ASP A 747 -7.79 10.96 7.51
CA ASP A 747 -8.68 10.42 6.47
C ASP A 747 -8.58 8.87 6.40
N LEU A 748 -7.43 8.27 6.72
CA LEU A 748 -7.27 6.83 6.97
C LEU A 748 -7.98 6.39 8.26
N ARG A 749 -7.78 7.10 9.37
CA ARG A 749 -8.43 6.80 10.66
C ARG A 749 -9.95 6.82 10.53
N ARG A 750 -10.51 7.77 9.77
CA ARG A 750 -11.94 7.84 9.43
C ARG A 750 -12.43 6.62 8.66
N LEU A 751 -11.66 6.16 7.67
CA LEU A 751 -11.99 4.94 6.92
C LEU A 751 -12.00 3.70 7.84
N ILE A 752 -11.01 3.58 8.72
CA ILE A 752 -10.93 2.51 9.73
C ILE A 752 -12.13 2.57 10.69
N VAL A 753 -12.41 3.75 11.28
CA VAL A 753 -13.52 3.98 12.22
C VAL A 753 -14.86 3.63 11.58
N LEU A 754 -15.11 4.08 10.35
CA LEU A 754 -16.37 3.79 9.66
C LEU A 754 -16.50 2.30 9.31
N ARG A 755 -15.43 1.65 8.81
CA ARG A 755 -15.44 0.20 8.53
C ARG A 755 -15.66 -0.63 9.81
N ALA A 756 -15.01 -0.28 10.92
CA ALA A 756 -15.19 -0.94 12.21
C ALA A 756 -16.60 -0.77 12.77
N ALA A 757 -17.17 0.44 12.66
CA ALA A 757 -18.54 0.74 13.08
C ALA A 757 -19.59 -0.07 12.29
N LEU A 758 -19.37 -0.27 10.98
CA LEU A 758 -20.23 -1.08 10.11
C LEU A 758 -20.11 -2.60 10.36
N ALA A 759 -18.92 -3.06 10.77
CA ALA A 759 -18.65 -4.48 11.06
C ALA A 759 -19.13 -4.94 12.46
N TYR A 760 -19.28 -4.01 13.39
CA TYR A 760 -19.59 -4.29 14.80
C TYR A 760 -20.84 -5.18 14.97
N PRO A 761 -20.81 -6.22 15.83
CA PRO A 761 -19.81 -6.52 16.86
C PRO A 761 -18.63 -7.39 16.40
N ARG A 762 -18.48 -7.70 15.10
CA ARG A 762 -17.29 -8.42 14.61
C ARG A 762 -16.12 -7.45 14.46
N ASP A 763 -14.91 -7.99 14.64
CA ASP A 763 -13.67 -7.25 14.48
C ASP A 763 -13.32 -7.03 13.00
N ILE A 764 -12.46 -6.02 12.75
CA ILE A 764 -11.76 -5.84 11.47
C ILE A 764 -10.24 -5.85 11.70
N ALA A 765 -9.49 -6.34 10.71
CA ALA A 765 -8.03 -6.33 10.74
C ALA A 765 -7.44 -5.13 9.98
N ILE A 766 -6.36 -4.53 10.48
CA ILE A 766 -5.61 -3.49 9.76
C ILE A 766 -4.15 -3.94 9.65
N VAL A 767 -3.60 -3.91 8.44
CA VAL A 767 -2.19 -4.23 8.18
C VAL A 767 -1.49 -3.06 7.50
N ALA A 768 -0.35 -2.62 8.03
CA ALA A 768 0.43 -1.52 7.46
C ALA A 768 1.96 -1.68 7.68
N GLN A 769 2.74 -0.63 7.42
CA GLN A 769 4.11 -0.54 7.97
C GLN A 769 4.06 -0.33 9.49
N ALA A 770 5.04 -0.83 10.26
CA ALA A 770 5.02 -0.74 11.73
C ALA A 770 4.87 0.69 12.28
N THR A 771 5.51 1.68 11.65
CA THR A 771 5.38 3.11 12.00
C THR A 771 4.05 3.74 11.59
N VAL A 772 3.29 3.09 10.70
CA VAL A 772 1.89 3.44 10.39
C VAL A 772 0.95 2.82 11.41
N GLU A 773 1.19 1.56 11.82
CA GLU A 773 0.46 0.91 12.92
C GLU A 773 0.59 1.70 14.22
N GLU A 774 1.82 2.00 14.66
CA GLU A 774 2.12 2.77 15.88
C GLU A 774 1.39 4.12 15.88
N ARG A 775 1.48 4.86 14.78
CA ARG A 775 0.84 6.17 14.66
C ARG A 775 -0.68 6.10 14.61
N LEU A 776 -1.27 5.11 13.93
CA LEU A 776 -2.73 4.92 13.90
C LEU A 776 -3.27 4.47 15.27
N ALA A 777 -2.57 3.57 15.97
CA ALA A 777 -2.92 3.14 17.31
C ALA A 777 -2.89 4.33 18.30
N GLY A 778 -1.87 5.19 18.20
CA GLY A 778 -1.75 6.43 18.99
C GLY A 778 -2.84 7.47 18.74
N MET A 779 -3.62 7.36 17.65
CA MET A 779 -4.76 8.25 17.35
C MET A 779 -6.11 7.76 17.92
N GLY A 780 -6.13 6.62 18.63
CA GLY A 780 -7.34 6.04 19.21
C GLY A 780 -8.25 5.40 18.14
N LEU A 781 -8.19 4.07 18.07
CA LEU A 781 -9.03 3.25 17.19
C LEU A 781 -10.15 2.55 17.99
N PRO A 782 -11.27 2.16 17.34
CA PRO A 782 -12.33 1.40 18.00
C PRO A 782 -11.84 0.06 18.55
N ALA A 783 -12.47 -0.43 19.62
CA ALA A 783 -12.06 -1.64 20.31
C ALA A 783 -12.16 -2.92 19.44
N ASN A 784 -12.98 -2.92 18.39
CA ASN A 784 -13.12 -4.03 17.44
C ASN A 784 -12.16 -3.91 16.23
N VAL A 785 -10.92 -3.45 16.47
CA VAL A 785 -9.88 -3.29 15.46
C VAL A 785 -8.60 -4.03 15.88
N VAL A 786 -8.23 -5.05 15.10
CA VAL A 786 -7.01 -5.85 15.28
C VAL A 786 -5.91 -5.28 14.39
N MET A 787 -4.93 -4.62 15.00
CA MET A 787 -3.78 -4.03 14.30
C MET A 787 -2.65 -5.06 14.06
N GLY A 788 -1.90 -4.88 12.98
CA GLY A 788 -0.61 -5.54 12.73
C GLY A 788 0.21 -4.87 11.62
N HIS A 789 1.44 -5.36 11.42
CA HIS A 789 2.37 -4.82 10.42
C HIS A 789 3.00 -5.90 9.53
N PHE A 790 3.40 -5.51 8.31
CA PHE A 790 4.26 -6.32 7.43
C PHE A 790 5.51 -6.81 8.19
N ASN A 791 5.96 -8.04 7.92
CA ASN A 791 6.95 -8.80 8.70
C ASN A 791 6.51 -9.22 10.13
N GLY A 792 5.38 -8.73 10.66
CA GLY A 792 4.85 -9.03 12.00
C GLY A 792 3.69 -10.04 12.05
N LEU A 793 3.34 -10.68 10.93
CA LEU A 793 2.10 -11.46 10.78
C LEU A 793 2.26 -12.98 10.90
N SER A 794 3.49 -13.50 10.88
CA SER A 794 3.74 -14.95 11.00
C SER A 794 3.24 -15.48 12.35
N GLY A 795 2.45 -16.55 12.33
CA GLY A 795 1.81 -17.12 13.54
C GLY A 795 0.59 -16.35 14.08
N ARG A 796 0.14 -15.28 13.41
CA ARG A 796 -1.09 -14.57 13.80
C ARG A 796 -2.32 -15.22 13.16
N ASN A 797 -3.16 -15.80 14.01
CA ASN A 797 -4.46 -16.39 13.66
C ASN A 797 -5.64 -15.49 14.10
N ASP A 798 -5.40 -14.42 14.86
CA ASP A 798 -6.42 -13.48 15.37
C ASP A 798 -7.13 -12.67 14.27
N MET A 799 -6.64 -12.72 13.04
CA MET A 799 -7.26 -12.11 11.86
C MET A 799 -8.13 -13.08 11.04
N GLU A 800 -8.27 -14.35 11.44
CA GLU A 800 -8.89 -15.38 10.58
C GLU A 800 -10.42 -15.31 10.49
N ALA A 801 -11.08 -14.78 11.51
CA ALA A 801 -12.55 -14.74 11.64
C ALA A 801 -13.15 -13.33 11.46
N VAL A 802 -12.32 -12.31 11.23
CA VAL A 802 -12.75 -10.90 11.10
C VAL A 802 -13.77 -10.69 9.99
N ALA A 803 -14.61 -9.66 10.13
CA ALA A 803 -15.59 -9.23 9.13
C ALA A 803 -14.98 -8.38 8.00
N GLY A 804 -13.70 -8.04 8.09
CA GLY A 804 -12.94 -7.54 6.96
C GLY A 804 -11.54 -7.06 7.32
N MET A 805 -10.79 -6.64 6.31
CA MET A 805 -9.43 -6.13 6.46
C MET A 805 -9.20 -4.85 5.66
N ILE A 806 -8.32 -3.98 6.14
CA ILE A 806 -7.73 -2.90 5.36
C ILE A 806 -6.21 -3.09 5.32
N VAL A 807 -5.63 -3.21 4.13
CA VAL A 807 -4.18 -3.30 3.93
C VAL A 807 -3.69 -1.96 3.39
N ILE A 808 -2.78 -1.29 4.11
CA ILE A 808 -2.41 0.11 3.89
C ILE A 808 -0.98 0.21 3.37
N GLY A 809 -0.85 0.65 2.11
CA GLY A 809 0.43 0.88 1.44
C GLY A 809 1.11 -0.41 1.00
N GLN A 810 2.44 -0.43 1.13
CA GLN A 810 3.34 -1.50 0.71
C GLN A 810 4.67 -1.35 1.45
N ALA A 811 5.45 -2.42 1.59
CA ALA A 811 6.87 -2.29 1.92
C ALA A 811 7.66 -2.05 0.62
N MET A 812 8.58 -1.07 0.63
CA MET A 812 9.46 -0.78 -0.51
C MET A 812 10.91 -0.67 -0.02
N PRO A 813 11.76 -1.68 -0.27
CA PRO A 813 13.16 -1.65 0.14
C PRO A 813 13.96 -0.65 -0.72
N PRO A 814 15.05 -0.04 -0.22
CA PRO A 814 15.91 0.82 -1.03
C PRO A 814 16.54 0.05 -2.20
N ILE A 815 16.54 0.63 -3.40
CA ILE A 815 17.06 0.00 -4.62
C ILE A 815 18.49 -0.54 -4.44
N PHE A 816 19.39 0.26 -3.87
CA PHE A 816 20.78 -0.11 -3.60
C PHE A 816 20.95 -1.29 -2.61
N SER A 817 19.93 -1.60 -1.78
CA SER A 817 19.97 -2.82 -0.97
C SER A 817 19.71 -4.02 -1.87
N MET A 818 18.59 -4.01 -2.60
CA MET A 818 18.19 -5.13 -3.47
C MET A 818 19.22 -5.43 -4.56
N GLU A 819 19.92 -4.42 -5.08
CA GLU A 819 21.05 -4.59 -6.01
C GLU A 819 22.26 -5.30 -5.37
N ALA A 820 22.62 -4.93 -4.13
CA ALA A 820 23.72 -5.56 -3.41
C ALA A 820 23.34 -6.94 -2.87
N ASP A 821 22.07 -7.17 -2.54
CA ASP A 821 21.54 -8.45 -2.08
C ASP A 821 21.41 -9.43 -3.27
N ALA A 822 21.00 -8.95 -4.46
CA ALA A 822 21.06 -9.70 -5.71
C ALA A 822 22.51 -10.02 -6.11
N GLY A 823 23.43 -9.05 -6.04
CA GLY A 823 24.86 -9.29 -6.31
C GLY A 823 25.51 -10.25 -5.31
N THR A 824 24.99 -10.33 -4.09
CA THR A 824 25.40 -11.35 -3.11
C THR A 824 24.96 -12.75 -3.55
N LEU A 825 23.73 -12.91 -4.05
CA LEU A 825 23.24 -14.19 -4.59
C LEU A 825 24.01 -14.63 -5.84
N THR A 826 24.05 -13.79 -6.88
CA THR A 826 24.63 -14.14 -8.19
C THR A 826 26.16 -14.19 -8.19
N GLY A 827 26.81 -13.53 -7.23
CA GLY A 827 28.26 -13.29 -7.26
C GLY A 827 28.70 -12.20 -8.25
N VAL A 828 27.77 -11.58 -8.99
CA VAL A 828 28.02 -10.58 -10.05
C VAL A 828 27.34 -9.27 -9.67
N PRO A 829 28.02 -8.11 -9.72
CA PRO A 829 27.40 -6.83 -9.38
C PRO A 829 26.33 -6.48 -10.42
N VAL A 830 25.15 -6.05 -9.97
CA VAL A 830 24.07 -5.59 -10.85
C VAL A 830 24.54 -4.36 -11.64
N GLU A 831 24.40 -4.39 -12.96
CA GLU A 831 24.77 -3.26 -13.80
C GLU A 831 23.84 -2.07 -13.60
N VAL A 832 24.37 -1.02 -12.99
CA VAL A 832 23.70 0.28 -12.88
C VAL A 832 23.72 0.93 -14.25
N ALA A 833 22.63 0.80 -15.00
CA ALA A 833 22.39 1.65 -16.16
C ALA A 833 22.34 3.11 -15.71
N ASP A 834 23.30 3.93 -16.17
CA ASP A 834 23.49 5.33 -15.79
C ASP A 834 22.27 6.18 -16.18
N THR A 835 21.33 6.25 -15.25
CA THR A 835 20.13 7.06 -15.36
C THR A 835 20.53 8.49 -15.01
N VAL A 836 20.56 9.38 -16.01
CA VAL A 836 20.90 10.79 -15.82
C VAL A 836 19.82 11.48 -14.98
N LEU A 837 20.01 11.44 -13.66
CA LEU A 837 19.15 12.10 -12.68
C LEU A 837 19.19 13.61 -12.87
N LYS A 838 18.04 14.27 -12.86
CA LYS A 838 17.99 15.74 -12.81
C LYS A 838 18.48 16.22 -11.45
N PRO A 839 19.00 17.46 -11.33
CA PRO A 839 19.41 18.02 -10.04
C PRO A 839 18.30 17.92 -8.98
N GLY A 840 18.54 17.15 -7.92
CA GLY A 840 17.60 16.90 -6.83
C GLY A 840 16.79 15.59 -6.92
N GLU A 841 16.74 14.93 -8.07
CA GLU A 841 16.19 13.57 -8.19
C GLU A 841 17.11 12.56 -7.48
N ARG A 842 16.54 11.46 -6.97
CA ARG A 842 17.28 10.34 -6.40
C ARG A 842 17.00 9.08 -7.20
N ARG A 843 18.02 8.25 -7.38
CA ARG A 843 17.89 6.93 -8.00
C ARG A 843 16.87 6.08 -7.22
N TRP A 844 15.90 5.56 -7.95
CA TRP A 844 14.78 4.78 -7.44
C TRP A 844 14.32 3.81 -8.54
N TYR A 845 13.44 2.86 -8.20
CA TYR A 845 12.85 1.97 -9.19
C TYR A 845 12.11 2.76 -10.27
N PRO A 846 12.26 2.43 -11.56
CA PRO A 846 11.42 2.98 -12.61
C PRO A 846 9.94 2.62 -12.36
N ARG A 847 9.04 3.48 -12.85
CA ARG A 847 7.61 3.17 -12.92
C ARG A 847 7.32 2.51 -14.27
N VAL A 848 6.54 1.44 -14.24
CA VAL A 848 6.10 0.72 -15.43
C VAL A 848 4.59 0.53 -15.41
N PRO A 849 3.93 0.50 -16.59
CA PRO A 849 2.51 0.23 -16.67
C PRO A 849 2.20 -1.21 -16.25
N GLY A 850 1.06 -1.38 -15.60
CA GLY A 850 0.44 -2.67 -15.30
C GLY A 850 -1.07 -2.52 -15.25
N ALA A 851 -1.78 -3.58 -14.89
CA ALA A 851 -3.21 -3.52 -14.66
C ALA A 851 -3.71 -4.50 -13.58
N ILE A 852 -4.64 -4.03 -12.77
CA ILE A 852 -5.37 -4.80 -11.75
C ILE A 852 -6.49 -5.59 -12.44
N ARG A 853 -6.73 -6.84 -12.04
CA ARG A 853 -7.74 -7.75 -12.62
C ARG A 853 -9.09 -7.63 -11.89
N LEU A 854 -10.18 -7.37 -12.62
CA LEU A 854 -11.53 -7.26 -12.05
C LEU A 854 -12.37 -8.52 -12.34
N ARG A 855 -13.33 -8.83 -11.46
CA ARG A 855 -14.22 -10.01 -11.60
C ARG A 855 -15.12 -9.98 -12.85
N ASP A 856 -15.41 -8.80 -13.40
CA ASP A 856 -16.18 -8.67 -14.64
C ASP A 856 -15.35 -8.98 -15.91
N GLY A 857 -14.12 -9.46 -15.76
CA GLY A 857 -13.19 -9.75 -16.85
C GLY A 857 -12.46 -8.52 -17.38
N SER A 858 -12.76 -7.32 -16.86
CA SER A 858 -12.04 -6.11 -17.21
C SER A 858 -10.75 -5.94 -16.40
N SER A 859 -9.97 -4.91 -16.74
CA SER A 859 -8.77 -4.52 -16.02
C SER A 859 -8.72 -3.02 -15.75
N HIS A 860 -8.00 -2.63 -14.70
CA HIS A 860 -7.75 -1.22 -14.39
C HIS A 860 -6.25 -0.91 -14.53
N PRO A 861 -5.84 -0.03 -15.46
CA PRO A 861 -4.43 0.31 -15.63
C PRO A 861 -3.88 1.01 -14.39
N VAL A 862 -2.62 0.76 -14.05
CA VAL A 862 -1.91 1.37 -12.92
C VAL A 862 -0.39 1.36 -13.10
N ASP A 863 0.26 2.49 -12.83
CA ASP A 863 1.72 2.63 -12.85
C ASP A 863 2.33 2.23 -11.49
N HIS A 864 3.12 1.16 -11.49
CA HIS A 864 3.76 0.58 -10.30
C HIS A 864 5.28 0.51 -10.44
N TYR A 865 6.00 0.23 -9.35
CA TYR A 865 7.46 0.18 -9.33
C TYR A 865 7.97 -1.24 -9.63
N ARG A 866 8.92 -1.38 -10.55
CA ARG A 866 9.64 -2.63 -10.82
C ARG A 866 11.13 -2.34 -11.08
N HIS A 867 11.98 -3.35 -10.97
CA HIS A 867 13.37 -3.30 -11.44
C HIS A 867 13.52 -3.97 -12.82
N SER A 868 14.59 -3.63 -13.54
CA SER A 868 14.91 -4.23 -14.85
C SER A 868 15.67 -5.56 -14.71
N ASP A 869 16.65 -5.62 -13.81
CA ASP A 869 17.30 -6.88 -13.43
C ASP A 869 16.28 -7.84 -12.77
N PRO A 870 16.17 -9.10 -13.23
CA PRO A 870 15.15 -10.05 -12.77
C PRO A 870 15.40 -10.57 -11.34
N THR A 871 16.64 -10.61 -10.87
CA THR A 871 17.00 -11.06 -9.51
C THR A 871 16.65 -9.98 -8.50
N VAL A 872 17.00 -8.72 -8.78
CA VAL A 872 16.60 -7.55 -7.99
C VAL A 872 15.08 -7.41 -7.95
N GLU A 873 14.42 -7.63 -9.09
CA GLU A 873 12.96 -7.58 -9.19
C GLU A 873 12.30 -8.70 -8.38
N ALA A 874 12.84 -9.92 -8.40
CA ALA A 874 12.33 -11.03 -7.57
C ALA A 874 12.45 -10.71 -6.06
N LEU A 875 13.61 -10.21 -5.61
CA LEU A 875 13.81 -9.80 -4.21
C LEU A 875 12.87 -8.65 -3.80
N ARG A 876 12.73 -7.62 -4.65
CA ARG A 876 11.78 -6.52 -4.44
C ARG A 876 10.35 -7.04 -4.33
N TRP A 877 9.95 -7.93 -5.23
CA TRP A 877 8.60 -8.53 -5.28
C TRP A 877 8.28 -9.31 -4.00
N GLN A 878 9.21 -10.13 -3.49
CA GLN A 878 8.98 -10.87 -2.24
C GLN A 878 8.75 -9.95 -1.04
N ILE A 879 9.49 -8.85 -0.94
CA ILE A 879 9.35 -7.88 0.15
C ILE A 879 8.10 -7.01 0.00
N CYS A 880 7.64 -6.76 -1.23
CA CYS A 880 6.51 -5.88 -1.53
C CYS A 880 5.21 -6.69 -1.76
N GLU A 881 4.98 -7.19 -2.97
CA GLU A 881 3.83 -8.03 -3.35
C GLU A 881 3.69 -9.26 -2.44
N GLY A 882 4.80 -9.93 -2.14
CA GLY A 882 4.81 -11.12 -1.28
C GLY A 882 4.29 -10.82 0.13
N GLN A 883 4.72 -9.72 0.76
CA GLN A 883 4.18 -9.30 2.07
C GLN A 883 2.70 -8.89 1.99
N LEU A 884 2.24 -8.29 0.89
CA LEU A 884 0.81 -7.99 0.68
C LEU A 884 -0.02 -9.27 0.58
N ILE A 885 0.44 -10.27 -0.18
CA ILE A 885 -0.22 -11.58 -0.32
C ILE A 885 -0.23 -12.33 1.02
N GLN A 886 0.91 -12.37 1.74
CA GLN A 886 1.00 -13.01 3.06
C GLN A 886 0.10 -12.35 4.11
N ALA A 887 -0.11 -11.03 4.02
CA ALA A 887 -1.05 -10.28 4.86
C ALA A 887 -2.51 -10.61 4.54
N ILE A 888 -2.89 -10.52 3.27
CA ILE A 888 -4.23 -10.84 2.78
C ILE A 888 -4.60 -12.29 3.13
N GLY A 889 -3.64 -13.22 3.03
CA GLY A 889 -3.81 -14.63 3.41
C GLY A 889 -4.26 -14.85 4.88
N ARG A 890 -4.04 -13.88 5.79
CA ARG A 890 -4.54 -13.98 7.18
C ARG A 890 -6.08 -13.96 7.27
N LEU A 891 -6.79 -13.46 6.25
CA LEU A 891 -8.26 -13.51 6.17
C LEU A 891 -8.82 -14.93 5.99
N ARG A 892 -7.99 -15.91 5.58
CA ARG A 892 -8.39 -17.24 5.10
C ARG A 892 -9.51 -17.20 4.04
N PRO A 893 -9.35 -16.45 2.92
CA PRO A 893 -10.46 -16.09 2.02
C PRO A 893 -11.12 -17.27 1.28
N LEU A 894 -10.44 -18.43 1.22
CA LEU A 894 -10.88 -19.61 0.47
C LEU A 894 -12.15 -20.28 1.05
N ARG A 895 -12.29 -20.35 2.38
CA ARG A 895 -13.32 -21.21 3.04
C ARG A 895 -14.41 -20.46 3.83
N ARG A 896 -14.54 -19.14 3.65
CA ARG A 896 -15.54 -18.33 4.38
C ARG A 896 -16.97 -18.67 3.94
N GLY A 897 -17.84 -19.01 4.89
CA GLY A 897 -19.27 -19.22 4.66
C GLY A 897 -20.08 -17.91 4.51
N PRO A 898 -21.39 -17.98 4.21
CA PRO A 898 -22.24 -16.79 4.04
C PRO A 898 -22.32 -15.93 5.31
N ASP A 899 -22.44 -16.55 6.48
CA ASP A 899 -22.46 -15.87 7.79
C ASP A 899 -21.08 -15.33 8.20
N GLU A 900 -20.00 -15.84 7.60
CA GLU A 900 -18.63 -15.41 7.84
C GLU A 900 -18.09 -14.42 6.81
N SER A 901 -18.95 -13.94 5.90
CA SER A 901 -18.63 -12.99 4.84
C SER A 901 -17.76 -11.81 5.30
N PHE A 902 -16.90 -11.33 4.40
CA PHE A 902 -15.87 -10.33 4.71
C PHE A 902 -15.65 -9.31 3.57
N PHE A 903 -15.16 -8.12 3.92
CA PHE A 903 -14.62 -7.15 2.97
C PHE A 903 -13.08 -7.09 3.02
N LEU A 904 -12.44 -6.65 1.94
CA LEU A 904 -11.01 -6.37 1.87
C LEU A 904 -10.78 -5.06 1.12
N ASP A 905 -10.28 -4.03 1.80
CA ASP A 905 -9.85 -2.76 1.21
C ASP A 905 -8.31 -2.76 1.05
N ILE A 906 -7.80 -2.79 -0.18
CA ILE A 906 -6.36 -2.76 -0.50
C ILE A 906 -5.97 -1.32 -0.89
N VAL A 907 -5.41 -0.54 0.03
CA VAL A 907 -5.01 0.86 -0.20
C VAL A 907 -3.60 0.90 -0.80
N SER A 908 -3.47 0.55 -2.08
CA SER A 908 -2.20 0.50 -2.80
C SER A 908 -2.36 0.58 -4.32
N ASN A 909 -1.31 1.07 -5.01
CA ASN A 909 -1.21 1.09 -6.48
C ASN A 909 -0.62 -0.22 -7.06
N VAL A 910 -0.28 -1.20 -6.22
CA VAL A 910 0.37 -2.45 -6.65
C VAL A 910 -0.65 -3.39 -7.30
N PRO A 911 -0.50 -3.79 -8.57
CA PRO A 911 -1.27 -4.92 -9.09
C PRO A 911 -0.84 -6.19 -8.35
N LEU A 912 -1.81 -7.06 -8.04
CA LEU A 912 -1.58 -8.32 -7.31
C LEU A 912 -2.18 -9.49 -8.12
N PRO A 913 -1.75 -10.75 -7.88
CA PRO A 913 -2.36 -11.95 -8.45
C PRO A 913 -3.72 -12.28 -7.80
N ILE A 914 -4.59 -11.28 -7.67
CA ILE A 914 -5.87 -11.35 -6.95
C ILE A 914 -6.94 -10.64 -7.78
N THR A 915 -8.04 -11.34 -8.07
CA THR A 915 -9.20 -10.78 -8.78
C THR A 915 -10.06 -9.94 -7.83
N VAL A 916 -10.13 -8.63 -8.07
CA VAL A 916 -10.90 -7.69 -7.24
C VAL A 916 -12.33 -7.50 -7.74
N ASP A 917 -13.25 -7.14 -6.84
CA ASP A 917 -14.62 -6.77 -7.19
C ASP A 917 -14.70 -5.33 -7.71
N ARG A 918 -13.80 -4.44 -7.28
CA ARG A 918 -13.81 -3.03 -7.65
C ARG A 918 -12.43 -2.36 -7.50
N VAL A 919 -12.16 -1.36 -8.35
CA VAL A 919 -11.07 -0.38 -8.16
C VAL A 919 -11.67 1.00 -7.98
N GLU A 920 -11.16 1.79 -7.03
CA GLU A 920 -11.61 3.17 -6.77
C GLU A 920 -10.43 4.12 -6.51
N GLU A 921 -10.57 5.39 -6.89
CA GLU A 921 -9.60 6.44 -6.57
C GLU A 921 -9.75 6.96 -5.14
N TRP A 922 -8.63 7.15 -4.45
CA TRP A 922 -8.58 7.70 -3.08
C TRP A 922 -9.29 9.06 -2.96
N SER A 923 -9.29 9.87 -4.03
CA SER A 923 -9.99 11.16 -4.08
C SER A 923 -11.50 11.05 -3.84
N ALA A 924 -12.11 9.93 -4.23
CA ALA A 924 -13.51 9.59 -4.04
C ALA A 924 -13.77 8.82 -2.72
N VAL A 925 -12.86 7.93 -2.31
CA VAL A 925 -13.06 7.09 -1.11
C VAL A 925 -12.74 7.81 0.20
N ARG A 926 -11.87 8.82 0.21
CA ARG A 926 -11.48 9.58 1.41
C ARG A 926 -12.70 10.22 2.10
N LEU A 927 -12.72 10.13 3.43
CA LEU A 927 -13.87 10.55 4.23
C LEU A 927 -13.60 11.90 4.92
N GLY A 928 -14.59 12.80 4.90
CA GLY A 928 -14.54 14.04 5.65
C GLY A 928 -14.77 13.83 7.16
N ALA A 929 -14.53 14.89 7.95
CA ALA A 929 -14.67 14.90 9.41
C ALA A 929 -16.02 14.42 9.96
N TRP A 930 -17.08 14.38 9.14
CA TRP A 930 -18.35 13.77 9.54
C TRP A 930 -18.21 12.30 9.94
N ALA A 931 -17.25 11.57 9.36
CA ALA A 931 -17.03 10.15 9.65
C ALA A 931 -16.49 9.91 11.07
N ASP A 932 -15.96 10.94 11.73
CA ASP A 932 -15.56 10.86 13.14
C ASP A 932 -16.79 10.64 14.07
N MET A 933 -18.01 11.03 13.64
CA MET A 933 -19.27 10.67 14.33
C MET A 933 -19.54 9.16 14.36
N ALA A 934 -19.00 8.39 13.41
CA ALA A 934 -19.26 6.95 13.31
C ALA A 934 -18.66 6.16 14.48
N ALA A 935 -17.65 6.68 15.19
CA ALA A 935 -17.11 6.08 16.41
C ALA A 935 -18.17 5.88 17.52
N GLU A 936 -19.12 6.81 17.60
CA GLU A 936 -20.25 6.81 18.55
C GLU A 936 -21.49 6.07 18.01
N GLY A 937 -21.39 5.54 16.78
CA GLY A 937 -22.42 4.75 16.14
C GLY A 937 -23.68 5.51 15.73
N VAL A 938 -23.63 6.85 15.67
CA VAL A 938 -24.73 7.70 15.19
C VAL A 938 -24.16 8.78 14.26
N VAL A 939 -24.59 8.80 13.00
CA VAL A 939 -24.25 9.87 12.05
C VAL A 939 -25.46 10.77 11.84
N LEU A 940 -25.36 12.02 12.28
CA LEU A 940 -26.43 13.01 12.16
C LEU A 940 -26.36 13.72 10.81
N THR A 941 -27.49 13.94 10.13
CA THR A 941 -27.50 14.57 8.79
C THR A 941 -27.76 16.09 8.82
N ALA A 942 -28.11 16.68 9.96
CA ALA A 942 -28.54 18.08 10.07
C ALA A 942 -27.54 18.92 10.87
N ALA A 943 -27.07 20.04 10.30
CA ALA A 943 -26.04 20.90 10.89
C ALA A 943 -26.33 21.33 12.33
N SER A 944 -27.57 21.70 12.66
CA SER A 944 -27.98 22.09 14.01
C SER A 944 -27.88 20.97 15.04
N ASP A 945 -28.05 19.72 14.60
CA ASP A 945 -28.02 18.53 15.46
C ASP A 945 -26.57 18.03 15.60
N ILE A 946 -25.79 18.08 14.51
CA ILE A 946 -24.33 17.83 14.54
C ILE A 946 -23.65 18.79 15.52
N GLN A 947 -23.91 20.10 15.44
CA GLN A 947 -23.30 21.09 16.33
C GLN A 947 -23.70 20.92 17.80
N ALA A 948 -24.89 20.38 18.08
CA ALA A 948 -25.38 20.15 19.44
C ALA A 948 -24.82 18.86 20.08
N ALA A 949 -24.69 17.78 19.29
CA ALA A 949 -24.22 16.47 19.77
C ALA A 949 -22.69 16.29 19.74
N PHE A 950 -22.01 17.00 18.83
CA PHE A 950 -20.57 16.89 18.60
C PHE A 950 -19.92 18.28 18.54
N PRO A 951 -20.01 19.10 19.61
CA PRO A 951 -19.52 20.48 19.60
C PRO A 951 -18.01 20.59 19.32
N ASP A 952 -17.21 19.63 19.79
CA ASP A 952 -15.75 19.63 19.58
C ASP A 952 -15.38 19.34 18.11
N LEU A 953 -16.10 18.40 17.49
CA LEU A 953 -15.95 18.07 16.07
C LEU A 953 -16.46 19.20 15.16
N ALA A 954 -17.54 19.86 15.60
CA ALA A 954 -18.25 20.88 14.84
C ALA A 954 -18.20 22.25 15.52
N ALA A 955 -16.99 22.67 15.94
CA ALA A 955 -16.69 23.89 16.70
C ALA A 955 -17.14 25.22 16.05
N SER A 956 -17.71 25.19 14.84
CA SER A 956 -18.45 26.31 14.26
C SER A 956 -19.66 25.81 13.45
N ALA A 957 -20.68 26.65 13.33
CA ALA A 957 -21.86 26.36 12.50
C ALA A 957 -21.50 26.06 11.02
N LYS A 958 -20.39 26.62 10.51
CA LYS A 958 -19.93 26.31 9.14
C LYS A 958 -19.23 24.95 9.06
N ALA A 959 -18.51 24.51 10.10
CA ALA A 959 -18.03 23.13 10.18
C ALA A 959 -19.21 22.14 10.21
N ALA A 960 -20.21 22.40 11.05
CA ALA A 960 -21.43 21.60 11.13
C ALA A 960 -22.20 21.55 9.80
N GLN A 961 -22.29 22.67 9.08
CA GLN A 961 -22.90 22.73 7.74
C GLN A 961 -22.11 21.91 6.71
N ASN A 962 -20.79 22.06 6.65
CA ASN A 962 -19.94 21.30 5.73
C ASN A 962 -20.07 19.77 5.98
N MET A 963 -20.18 19.36 7.24
CA MET A 963 -20.43 17.95 7.60
C MET A 963 -21.84 17.51 7.20
N SER A 964 -22.85 18.33 7.45
CA SER A 964 -24.25 18.07 7.03
C SER A 964 -24.36 17.87 5.52
N GLU A 965 -23.70 18.73 4.73
CA GLU A 965 -23.63 18.64 3.27
C GLU A 965 -22.91 17.35 2.82
N ALA A 966 -21.74 17.05 3.41
CA ALA A 966 -20.97 15.85 3.08
C ALA A 966 -21.69 14.53 3.45
N VAL A 967 -22.30 14.43 4.64
CA VAL A 967 -23.11 13.26 5.04
C VAL A 967 -24.26 13.05 4.07
N ARG A 968 -24.98 14.11 3.71
CA ARG A 968 -26.12 14.02 2.77
C ARG A 968 -25.67 13.59 1.39
N LEU A 969 -24.50 14.04 0.92
CA LEU A 969 -23.91 13.57 -0.33
C LEU A 969 -23.61 12.07 -0.25
N THR A 970 -22.86 11.63 0.77
CA THR A 970 -22.50 10.21 0.97
C THR A 970 -23.73 9.31 1.14
N LEU A 971 -24.80 9.75 1.81
CA LEU A 971 -26.02 8.94 1.93
C LEU A 971 -26.82 8.88 0.63
N ARG A 972 -26.81 9.94 -0.19
CA ARG A 972 -27.50 9.98 -1.48
C ARG A 972 -26.72 9.32 -2.62
N SER A 973 -25.43 9.05 -2.43
CA SER A 973 -24.58 8.34 -3.38
C SER A 973 -24.39 6.85 -3.03
N ASN A 974 -24.98 6.38 -1.92
CA ASN A 974 -24.87 4.99 -1.45
C ASN A 974 -26.15 4.16 -1.64
N ILE A 975 -26.36 3.74 -2.89
CA ILE A 975 -26.50 2.30 -3.13
C ILE A 975 -25.11 1.69 -3.47
N ASP A 976 -24.08 2.53 -3.71
CA ASP A 976 -22.81 2.17 -4.34
C ASP A 976 -21.52 2.57 -3.56
N SER A 977 -21.08 3.86 -3.57
CA SER A 977 -19.63 4.19 -3.53
C SER A 977 -19.13 5.45 -2.54
N TYR A 978 -19.26 4.56 -1.43
CA TYR A 978 -18.57 4.53 -0.10
C TYR A 978 -19.01 3.48 0.93
N ILE A 979 -20.31 3.30 1.16
CA ILE A 979 -20.88 2.53 2.27
C ILE A 979 -21.87 1.52 1.70
N ASP A 980 -21.60 0.23 1.94
CA ASP A 980 -22.63 -0.79 1.83
C ASP A 980 -23.65 -0.57 2.96
N LEU A 981 -24.67 0.24 2.66
CA LEU A 981 -25.87 0.44 3.47
C LEU A 981 -26.82 -0.76 3.35
N GLY A 982 -26.26 -1.96 3.20
CA GLY A 982 -26.90 -3.25 3.39
C GLY A 982 -27.36 -3.46 4.83
N VAL A 983 -27.69 -4.70 5.14
CA VAL A 983 -28.72 -5.02 6.16
C VAL A 983 -28.31 -4.75 7.63
N SER A 984 -27.16 -4.17 7.92
CA SER A 984 -26.70 -3.90 9.30
C SER A 984 -27.09 -2.51 9.82
N VAL A 985 -27.28 -1.53 8.95
CA VAL A 985 -27.49 -0.10 9.29
C VAL A 985 -28.98 0.25 9.38
N SER A 986 -29.37 1.15 10.28
CA SER A 986 -30.75 1.69 10.36
C SER A 986 -30.82 3.16 9.96
N LEU A 987 -31.77 3.53 9.10
CA LEU A 987 -32.15 4.92 8.81
C LEU A 987 -33.35 5.31 9.67
N VAL A 988 -33.24 6.43 10.37
CA VAL A 988 -34.16 6.81 11.45
C VAL A 988 -34.55 8.28 11.34
N GLU A 989 -35.85 8.56 11.35
CA GLU A 989 -36.40 9.91 11.49
C GLU A 989 -36.55 10.26 12.98
N VAL A 990 -36.02 11.41 13.37
CA VAL A 990 -36.06 11.94 14.74
C VAL A 990 -36.80 13.27 14.75
N LYS A 991 -37.78 13.42 15.64
CA LYS A 991 -38.47 14.69 15.92
C LYS A 991 -38.09 15.15 17.32
N ARG A 992 -37.34 16.25 17.41
CA ARG A 992 -37.06 16.97 18.68
C ARG A 992 -38.32 17.71 19.13
N ALA A 993 -38.59 17.76 20.44
CA ALA A 993 -39.78 18.41 20.98
C ALA A 993 -39.79 19.93 20.75
N GLY A 994 -40.97 20.49 20.48
CA GLY A 994 -41.12 21.91 20.10
C GLY A 994 -40.98 22.16 18.59
N ARG A 995 -40.60 23.39 18.20
CA ARG A 995 -40.64 23.90 16.81
C ARG A 995 -39.45 23.47 15.93
N TYR A 996 -38.94 22.25 16.11
CA TYR A 996 -37.93 21.65 15.23
C TYR A 996 -38.59 20.81 14.13
N ALA A 997 -38.04 20.84 12.92
CA ALA A 997 -38.40 19.88 11.88
C ALA A 997 -37.94 18.46 12.25
N PRO A 998 -38.56 17.39 11.70
CA PRO A 998 -37.96 16.06 11.73
C PRO A 998 -36.63 16.05 10.98
N THR A 999 -35.63 15.34 11.51
CA THR A 999 -34.33 15.14 10.87
C THR A 999 -34.03 13.65 10.73
N GLU A 1000 -33.46 13.26 9.58
CA GLU A 1000 -33.00 11.89 9.38
C GLU A 1000 -31.59 11.70 9.94
N ILE A 1001 -31.34 10.54 10.53
CA ILE A 1001 -30.06 10.15 11.10
C ILE A 1001 -29.77 8.67 10.81
N VAL A 1002 -28.49 8.31 10.83
CA VAL A 1002 -28.01 6.94 10.61
C VAL A 1002 -27.63 6.34 11.96
N ALA A 1003 -28.25 5.25 12.35
CA ALA A 1003 -27.84 4.44 13.50
C ALA A 1003 -27.03 3.24 13.01
N LEU A 1004 -25.75 3.20 13.40
CA LEU A 1004 -24.78 2.19 13.00
C LEU A 1004 -24.75 1.02 14.00
N PRO A 1005 -24.15 -0.13 13.62
CA PRO A 1005 -24.09 -1.31 14.48
C PRO A 1005 -23.40 -1.13 15.83
N ASN A 1006 -22.40 -0.25 15.98
CA ASN A 1006 -21.79 0.08 17.28
C ASN A 1006 -22.62 1.05 18.15
N GLY A 1007 -23.71 1.61 17.62
CA GLY A 1007 -24.51 2.65 18.28
C GLY A 1007 -25.65 2.16 19.18
N PRO A 1008 -26.44 3.10 19.73
CA PRO A 1008 -27.58 2.83 20.61
C PRO A 1008 -28.57 1.79 20.04
N ARG A 1009 -28.97 0.84 20.89
CA ARG A 1009 -29.79 -0.32 20.46
C ARG A 1009 -31.29 -0.07 20.62
N GLY A 1010 -31.96 0.11 19.48
CA GLY A 1010 -33.39 0.34 19.36
C GLY A 1010 -33.83 1.76 19.73
N PRO A 1011 -35.11 2.12 19.42
CA PRO A 1011 -35.59 3.50 19.51
C PRO A 1011 -35.45 4.14 20.90
N ASN A 1012 -35.66 3.38 21.99
CA ASN A 1012 -35.58 3.94 23.35
C ASN A 1012 -34.14 4.26 23.78
N SER A 1013 -33.17 3.43 23.41
CA SER A 1013 -31.75 3.68 23.67
C SER A 1013 -31.26 4.89 22.87
N LEU A 1014 -31.64 4.97 21.58
CA LEU A 1014 -31.31 6.13 20.75
C LEU A 1014 -32.01 7.41 21.22
N LYS A 1015 -33.27 7.34 21.64
CA LYS A 1015 -34.03 8.45 22.23
C LYS A 1015 -33.32 9.01 23.46
N ARG A 1016 -32.84 8.13 24.34
CA ARG A 1016 -32.05 8.49 25.53
C ARG A 1016 -30.72 9.15 25.12
N TRP A 1017 -29.91 8.47 24.31
CA TRP A 1017 -28.61 8.96 23.84
C TRP A 1017 -28.72 10.36 23.21
N LEU A 1018 -29.66 10.58 22.29
CA LEU A 1018 -29.87 11.89 21.66
C LEU A 1018 -30.27 12.98 22.67
N SER A 1019 -31.11 12.64 23.65
CA SER A 1019 -31.58 13.60 24.66
C SER A 1019 -30.45 14.00 25.61
N GLU A 1020 -29.61 13.04 26.04
CA GLU A 1020 -28.44 13.27 26.88
C GLU A 1020 -27.32 14.00 26.12
N ARG A 1021 -27.18 13.76 24.81
CA ARG A 1021 -26.20 14.39 23.91
C ARG A 1021 -26.64 15.77 23.37
N GLY A 1022 -27.23 16.60 24.22
CA GLY A 1022 -27.47 18.03 23.93
C GLY A 1022 -28.60 18.38 22.94
N LEU A 1023 -29.26 17.43 22.26
CA LEU A 1023 -30.43 17.75 21.42
C LEU A 1023 -31.67 18.11 22.24
N GLY A 1024 -31.69 17.80 23.54
CA GLY A 1024 -32.83 18.00 24.42
C GLY A 1024 -33.95 16.98 24.19
N PRO A 1025 -35.14 17.18 24.78
CA PRO A 1025 -36.21 16.17 24.77
C PRO A 1025 -36.61 15.76 23.35
N ILE A 1026 -36.42 14.49 23.02
CA ILE A 1026 -36.92 13.91 21.78
C ILE A 1026 -38.41 13.55 21.94
N GLU A 1027 -39.23 13.97 20.99
CA GLU A 1027 -40.66 13.74 20.95
C GLU A 1027 -40.93 12.32 20.39
N ARG A 1028 -40.67 12.15 19.09
CA ARG A 1028 -40.89 10.92 18.32
C ARG A 1028 -39.59 10.44 17.68
N ILE A 1029 -39.40 9.12 17.64
CA ILE A 1029 -38.44 8.43 16.77
C ILE A 1029 -39.23 7.48 15.87
N THR A 1030 -38.86 7.38 14.60
CA THR A 1030 -39.54 6.52 13.62
C THR A 1030 -38.52 5.91 12.68
N VAL A 1031 -38.48 4.58 12.64
CA VAL A 1031 -37.49 3.83 11.86
C VAL A 1031 -37.96 3.79 10.40
N LYS A 1032 -37.23 4.46 9.50
CA LYS A 1032 -37.52 4.47 8.05
C LYS A 1032 -37.09 3.15 7.42
N ARG A 1033 -35.90 2.67 7.79
CA ARG A 1033 -35.33 1.39 7.36
C ARG A 1033 -34.60 0.77 8.56
N ALA A 1034 -35.05 -0.40 9.00
CA ALA A 1034 -34.44 -1.11 10.12
C ALA A 1034 -33.30 -2.03 9.63
N GLY A 1035 -32.14 -1.98 10.28
CA GLY A 1035 -31.10 -2.98 10.14
C GLY A 1035 -31.42 -4.25 10.96
N LYS A 1036 -30.86 -5.39 10.55
CA LYS A 1036 -30.85 -6.68 11.26
C LYS A 1036 -30.57 -6.51 12.76
N ALA A 1037 -29.61 -5.65 13.11
CA ALA A 1037 -29.17 -5.41 14.49
C ALA A 1037 -30.19 -4.66 15.38
N TRP A 1038 -31.30 -4.20 14.81
CA TRP A 1038 -32.47 -3.66 15.54
C TRP A 1038 -33.72 -4.54 15.43
N ALA A 1039 -33.75 -5.51 14.51
CA ALA A 1039 -34.84 -6.47 14.39
C ALA A 1039 -34.66 -7.66 15.36
N ARG A 1040 -35.75 -8.23 15.86
CA ARG A 1040 -35.69 -9.59 16.43
C ARG A 1040 -35.34 -10.58 15.32
N PRO A 1041 -34.54 -11.63 15.59
CA PRO A 1041 -34.03 -12.52 14.55
C PRO A 1041 -35.14 -13.41 13.96
N SER A 1042 -35.64 -13.04 12.79
CA SER A 1042 -36.43 -13.90 11.91
C SER A 1042 -35.53 -14.52 10.83
N PHE A 1043 -34.96 -15.69 11.14
CA PHE A 1043 -34.18 -16.51 10.21
C PHE A 1043 -35.05 -16.98 9.03
N ALA A 1044 -35.16 -16.19 7.96
CA ALA A 1044 -36.00 -16.55 6.81
C ALA A 1044 -35.66 -15.90 5.44
N ARG A 1045 -34.84 -14.84 5.38
CA ARG A 1045 -34.93 -13.89 4.24
C ARG A 1045 -33.62 -13.29 3.68
N VAL A 1046 -32.53 -14.06 3.64
CA VAL A 1046 -31.31 -13.70 2.88
C VAL A 1046 -30.92 -14.74 1.81
N GLY A 1047 -31.28 -16.02 1.94
CA GLY A 1047 -31.02 -17.02 0.89
C GLY A 1047 -31.86 -16.82 -0.40
N ARG A 1048 -33.10 -16.35 -0.26
CA ARG A 1048 -34.12 -16.43 -1.33
C ARG A 1048 -33.83 -15.60 -2.59
N LEU A 1049 -33.20 -14.43 -2.49
CA LEU A 1049 -32.98 -13.52 -3.63
C LEU A 1049 -31.86 -13.95 -4.58
N ILE A 1050 -31.10 -15.00 -4.24
CA ILE A 1050 -30.17 -15.67 -5.16
C ILE A 1050 -30.85 -16.93 -5.71
N ASP A 1051 -31.47 -17.72 -4.83
CA ASP A 1051 -32.20 -18.96 -5.16
C ASP A 1051 -33.26 -18.73 -6.24
N GLU A 1052 -34.07 -17.68 -6.12
CA GLU A 1052 -35.13 -17.30 -7.07
C GLU A 1052 -34.58 -17.03 -8.48
N ARG A 1053 -33.35 -16.52 -8.63
CA ARG A 1053 -32.71 -16.31 -9.94
C ARG A 1053 -32.00 -17.54 -10.49
N THR A 1054 -31.44 -18.39 -9.64
CA THR A 1054 -30.91 -19.70 -10.09
C THR A 1054 -32.04 -20.66 -10.48
N HIS A 1055 -33.24 -20.53 -9.90
CA HIS A 1055 -34.39 -21.33 -10.29
C HIS A 1055 -34.91 -20.94 -11.69
N ASP A 1056 -35.04 -19.65 -12.00
CA ASP A 1056 -35.40 -19.17 -13.34
C ASP A 1056 -34.41 -19.66 -14.42
N TRP A 1057 -33.10 -19.60 -14.15
CA TRP A 1057 -32.09 -20.12 -15.08
C TRP A 1057 -32.10 -21.64 -15.20
N ALA A 1058 -32.35 -22.38 -14.11
CA ALA A 1058 -32.53 -23.83 -14.14
C ALA A 1058 -33.78 -24.23 -14.95
N CYS A 1059 -34.89 -23.49 -14.79
CA CYS A 1059 -36.10 -23.67 -15.59
C CYS A 1059 -35.87 -23.34 -17.08
N MET A 1060 -35.12 -22.28 -17.41
CA MET A 1060 -34.74 -21.99 -18.80
C MET A 1060 -33.89 -23.11 -19.41
N LEU A 1061 -32.90 -23.62 -18.68
CA LEU A 1061 -32.03 -24.71 -19.15
C LEU A 1061 -32.80 -26.05 -19.28
N ALA A 1062 -33.71 -26.35 -18.36
CA ALA A 1062 -34.60 -27.51 -18.47
C ALA A 1062 -35.53 -27.39 -19.68
N THR A 1063 -36.12 -26.21 -19.91
CA THR A 1063 -36.99 -25.95 -21.06
C THR A 1063 -36.20 -26.05 -22.38
N ALA A 1064 -34.96 -25.55 -22.43
CA ALA A 1064 -34.08 -25.72 -23.59
C ALA A 1064 -33.75 -27.19 -23.86
N SER A 1065 -33.53 -28.00 -22.82
CA SER A 1065 -33.29 -29.45 -22.92
C SER A 1065 -34.53 -30.22 -23.42
N GLU A 1066 -35.73 -29.83 -22.98
CA GLU A 1066 -36.98 -30.35 -23.55
C GLU A 1066 -37.17 -29.96 -25.03
N CYS A 1067 -36.84 -28.72 -25.40
CA CYS A 1067 -36.91 -28.30 -26.81
C CYS A 1067 -35.91 -29.08 -27.68
N ALA A 1068 -34.67 -29.27 -27.23
CA ALA A 1068 -33.66 -30.04 -27.94
C ALA A 1068 -34.08 -31.52 -28.14
N SER A 1069 -34.58 -32.16 -27.09
CA SER A 1069 -35.04 -33.56 -27.14
C SER A 1069 -36.35 -33.75 -27.94
N LYS A 1070 -37.19 -32.71 -28.06
CA LYS A 1070 -38.33 -32.69 -29.00
C LYS A 1070 -37.86 -32.55 -30.45
N PHE A 1071 -36.82 -31.75 -30.73
CA PHE A 1071 -36.25 -31.59 -32.08
C PHE A 1071 -35.63 -32.90 -32.61
N ASP A 1072 -34.86 -33.60 -31.77
CA ASP A 1072 -34.29 -34.93 -32.10
C ASP A 1072 -35.37 -35.99 -32.37
N ARG A 1073 -36.55 -35.87 -31.74
CA ARG A 1073 -37.69 -36.78 -32.02
C ARG A 1073 -38.43 -36.46 -33.32
N SER A 1074 -38.46 -35.21 -33.78
CA SER A 1074 -38.96 -34.87 -35.12
C SER A 1074 -37.98 -35.26 -36.23
N ALA A 1075 -36.67 -35.12 -36.00
CA ALA A 1075 -35.62 -35.43 -36.97
C ALA A 1075 -35.40 -36.94 -37.22
N ARG A 1076 -36.15 -37.82 -36.54
CA ARG A 1076 -36.12 -39.29 -36.70
C ARG A 1076 -37.43 -39.86 -37.28
N ASN A 1077 -38.37 -39.00 -37.67
CA ASN A 1077 -39.68 -39.36 -38.23
C ASN A 1077 -39.99 -38.53 -39.50
N ALA A 1078 -38.97 -38.09 -40.22
CA ALA A 1078 -39.02 -37.35 -41.48
C ALA A 1078 -37.85 -37.78 -42.39
#